data_AF-A0A831L4G1-F1
#
_entry.id   AF-A0A831L4G1-F1
#
_cell.length_a   1.000
_cell.length_b   1.000
_cell.length_c   1.000
_cell.angle_alpha   90.00
_cell.angle_beta   90.00
_cell.angle_gamma   90.00
#
_symmetry.space_group_name_H-M   'P 1'
#
loop_
_entity.id
_entity.type
_entity.pdbx_description
1 polymer ?
#
loop_
_entity_poly.entity_id
_entity_poly.type
_entity_poly.pdbx_seq_one_letter_code
_entity_poly.pdbx_strand_id
1 'polypeptide(L)'
;MKKNIYLYASFVFAVALLMVPASAFSYTGNVTLTQGMTFSLDGTHVESTTSGLGALENFSHTYDNGTGFGYEVTYYSWGAFLDAINGVSSASDWSEYWNFYVNGNASDVGASSYECTAGDVLVFAYGPWGANETTASDVVNITVEAIHPFPGWTDGVMMVNGTALDVDGHRESNTTAFAAFHEASQVGNFSYDYTYYDEWGFFVGPVGGVDYTPGPPQKYWQFWYNGAPSMTGMSGVQVKAGDVVELLYGPDGMAYGDAEYAVSITIDDMLAFPGWEGTVALDNSTFLFSPSENPGAEYLVNNDTDLGALVQASGAGFFDLYTSDMYYATYGTFSLEGIAHTNQTPTWSYYWAVYINDDYAPTGLGGNRVETGDVVRFTYTEYATGAELTHVNITVGNVSGTADTTGPAHGTGPNTATIRWQTQVEEAPDGSPLLYDGKVYIATWPDMFFGETDEEMYLYSFDASTGALGWKNTLADGYGSVAPLAVGADKIFARGTNGVLYAVNAVSGATVWSTPLDDPAVVIPWSQVNSGPCVWNNRLFVLSALNGTMNVFTLDGALMYQKETGGTIEYFTTPVGYGDTVYFAGNGTHTLYAIDDLTYQERWNVTTQELIRSSPVCGGGNVYFSTYDSLFAVNAIDGSPGWAVPINGTTGTPALKDGFLYVGETDGLHCYNAATGAEEWHFSSAKVSVSPATDAANVYFATSNAAGTVYALDAVSGGEVWHYTQTAPSDGNWASFYSSSPATADGRLYIGGEYYNNVYCFGPAIPGVTPGGGGDGPDPVSPSPPSVPLTSLTLTPGTFTTTGESGKTYNVSTTTALGVLNAAGLSFGVDDGFYNEYGSLFVDEIGGLANSGSSGWMYMVNGASPGSGANTYTLTTGDEVVWYWSESMSSTPAASDHVYGYKVTIAATTGGSSGDGGTGGGTGDTAATGSSTVGRLSTIGLPAGASLTIDHNRMVLSIDMAAAAAAGENVAMEQNTFIVTRGGATLFIRFVDYKVVGGIISGQVESIRVVTLPVGTDLPDAGHVTVTVGAVLYSMPFGAQIITSLGTGPSPEELQDLLASLSDAPYPAAVACAVDVSEIHLVNGEDIGAAIVTIGMDESWVRAHGGAKSLYILHIGNDGNVEIIVPTVRFEGSTVCIEAESPAGLSSFVLIAAGEPPVADITSEGEETPEADAAGGETEPTQTPFPALAGLAGAGLAIAWRSTGYDRKQN
;
A
#
# COMPACT_ATOMS: atom_id res chain seq x y z
N MET A 1 58.85 -34.03 -0.40
CA MET A 1 59.18 -34.24 1.03
C MET A 1 59.22 -32.88 1.70
N LYS A 2 58.61 -32.72 2.88
CA LYS A 2 58.31 -31.45 3.60
C LYS A 2 56.93 -30.82 3.32
N LYS A 3 55.88 -31.63 3.46
CA LYS A 3 54.59 -31.27 4.08
C LYS A 3 54.26 -32.48 4.97
N ASN A 4 54.02 -32.26 6.27
CA ASN A 4 53.51 -33.21 7.31
C ASN A 4 54.17 -33.05 8.70
N ILE A 5 54.51 -31.84 9.17
CA ILE A 5 54.98 -31.66 10.58
C ILE A 5 54.24 -30.55 11.37
N TYR A 6 53.28 -29.82 10.80
CA TYR A 6 52.47 -28.84 11.57
C TYR A 6 51.01 -29.27 11.79
N LEU A 7 50.76 -30.58 11.79
CA LEU A 7 49.49 -31.18 12.15
C LEU A 7 49.65 -32.03 13.42
N TYR A 8 50.36 -31.52 14.44
CA TYR A 8 50.54 -32.22 15.72
C TYR A 8 50.71 -31.31 16.95
N ALA A 9 50.63 -29.98 16.79
CA ALA A 9 50.75 -29.03 17.92
C ALA A 9 49.42 -28.39 18.36
N SER A 10 48.35 -28.50 17.57
CA SER A 10 47.04 -27.91 17.90
C SER A 10 45.98 -28.94 18.36
N PHE A 11 46.32 -30.23 18.39
CA PHE A 11 45.41 -31.30 18.82
C PHE A 11 45.57 -31.69 20.30
N VAL A 12 46.44 -31.02 21.05
CA VAL A 12 46.70 -31.28 22.48
C VAL A 12 46.29 -30.09 23.38
N PHE A 13 45.75 -29.01 22.80
CA PHE A 13 45.13 -27.92 23.55
C PHE A 13 43.59 -27.87 23.39
N ALA A 14 42.99 -28.99 22.98
CA ALA A 14 41.54 -29.15 22.85
C ALA A 14 40.96 -30.30 23.73
N VAL A 15 41.74 -30.84 24.68
CA VAL A 15 41.29 -31.96 25.55
C VAL A 15 41.51 -31.70 27.04
N ALA A 16 41.82 -30.47 27.45
CA ALA A 16 41.88 -30.14 28.87
C ALA A 16 41.65 -28.65 29.12
N LEU A 17 40.41 -28.19 28.93
CA LEU A 17 39.82 -27.11 29.75
C LEU A 17 38.28 -27.18 29.65
N LEU A 18 37.71 -27.94 30.59
CA LEU A 18 36.42 -27.75 31.28
C LEU A 18 35.16 -27.75 30.38
N MET A 19 34.58 -28.91 30.05
CA MET A 19 33.50 -29.45 30.87
C MET A 19 33.56 -28.91 32.32
N VAL A 20 32.94 -27.77 32.54
CA VAL A 20 32.32 -27.52 33.84
C VAL A 20 31.20 -28.56 33.87
N PRO A 21 31.25 -29.62 34.71
CA PRO A 21 30.02 -30.35 34.99
C PRO A 21 29.02 -29.26 35.42
N ALA A 22 27.81 -29.24 34.87
CA ALA A 22 26.74 -28.40 35.43
C ALA A 22 26.87 -28.55 36.95
N SER A 23 27.15 -27.44 37.63
CA SER A 23 27.46 -27.53 39.05
C SER A 23 26.24 -28.14 39.70
N ALA A 24 26.41 -29.32 40.30
CA ALA A 24 25.38 -30.02 41.04
C ALA A 24 24.54 -29.01 41.82
N PHE A 25 23.26 -28.88 41.48
CA PHE A 25 22.40 -27.87 42.08
C PHE A 25 21.51 -28.50 43.15
N SER A 26 21.23 -27.69 44.17
CA SER A 26 20.30 -28.04 45.22
C SER A 26 19.37 -26.86 45.48
N TYR A 27 18.14 -26.97 45.00
CA TYR A 27 17.10 -25.98 45.27
C TYR A 27 16.28 -26.43 46.47
N THR A 28 16.10 -25.53 47.42
CA THR A 28 15.30 -25.80 48.62
C THR A 28 14.52 -24.57 49.02
N GLY A 29 13.23 -24.73 49.24
CA GLY A 29 12.40 -23.62 49.71
C GLY A 29 10.95 -24.03 49.92
N ASN A 30 10.14 -23.02 50.21
CA ASN A 30 8.74 -23.20 50.57
C ASN A 30 7.84 -22.69 49.44
N VAL A 31 6.68 -23.31 49.31
CA VAL A 31 5.62 -22.85 48.42
C VAL A 31 4.29 -22.81 49.16
N THR A 32 3.46 -21.85 48.80
CA THR A 32 2.07 -21.77 49.24
C THR A 32 1.18 -22.04 48.04
N LEU A 33 0.26 -23.01 48.17
CA LEU A 33 -0.62 -23.44 47.08
C LEU A 33 -2.06 -22.99 47.33
N THR A 34 -2.86 -22.90 46.28
CA THR A 34 -4.25 -22.45 46.33
C THR A 34 -5.17 -23.57 45.86
N GLN A 35 -6.17 -23.92 46.67
CA GLN A 35 -7.08 -25.00 46.34
C GLN A 35 -8.05 -24.58 45.22
N GLY A 36 -8.23 -25.44 44.20
CA GLY A 36 -9.18 -25.22 43.10
C GLY A 36 -8.64 -24.44 41.89
N MET A 37 -7.33 -24.17 41.87
CA MET A 37 -6.63 -23.51 40.77
C MET A 37 -5.96 -24.53 39.84
N THR A 38 -5.96 -24.28 38.52
CA THR A 38 -5.32 -25.13 37.49
C THR A 38 -4.39 -24.32 36.58
N PHE A 39 -3.43 -24.98 35.94
CA PHE A 39 -2.51 -24.37 34.97
C PHE A 39 -2.30 -25.31 33.76
N SER A 40 -1.78 -24.79 32.65
CA SER A 40 -1.46 -25.57 31.45
C SER A 40 -0.03 -25.33 31.00
N LEU A 41 0.69 -26.41 30.65
CA LEU A 41 2.11 -26.36 30.23
C LEU A 41 2.29 -26.34 28.70
N ASP A 42 1.31 -26.82 27.94
CA ASP A 42 1.37 -26.96 26.47
C ASP A 42 0.08 -26.52 25.75
N GLY A 43 -0.83 -25.86 26.47
CA GLY A 43 -2.12 -25.38 25.97
C GLY A 43 -3.19 -26.47 25.78
N THR A 44 -2.87 -27.75 26.01
CA THR A 44 -3.80 -28.87 25.77
C THR A 44 -4.00 -29.77 26.98
N HIS A 45 -3.03 -29.83 27.90
CA HIS A 45 -3.13 -30.57 29.16
C HIS A 45 -3.28 -29.60 30.34
N VAL A 46 -4.27 -29.87 31.21
CA VAL A 46 -4.60 -29.05 32.39
C VAL A 46 -4.17 -29.79 33.64
N GLU A 47 -3.36 -29.14 34.48
CA GLU A 47 -2.79 -29.68 35.71
C GLU A 47 -3.28 -28.89 36.93
N SER A 48 -3.44 -29.59 38.06
CA SER A 48 -3.83 -28.97 39.33
C SER A 48 -2.66 -28.23 39.96
N THR A 49 -2.87 -26.99 40.43
CA THR A 49 -1.86 -26.24 41.19
C THR A 49 -1.57 -26.85 42.56
N THR A 50 -2.43 -27.74 43.07
CA THR A 50 -2.18 -28.52 44.29
C THR A 50 -1.52 -29.86 44.01
N SER A 51 -1.18 -30.20 42.76
CA SER A 51 -0.41 -31.41 42.47
C SER A 51 1.07 -31.25 42.80
N GLY A 52 1.82 -32.35 42.87
CA GLY A 52 3.28 -32.32 43.01
C GLY A 52 3.97 -31.59 41.86
N LEU A 53 3.39 -31.62 40.65
CA LEU A 53 3.85 -30.84 39.50
C LEU A 53 3.45 -29.36 39.62
N GLY A 54 2.26 -29.06 40.15
CA GLY A 54 1.83 -27.69 40.45
C GLY A 54 2.65 -27.01 41.55
N ALA A 55 3.12 -27.79 42.52
CA ALA A 55 4.07 -27.33 43.51
C ALA A 55 5.45 -27.03 42.89
N LEU A 56 5.91 -27.84 41.94
CA LEU A 56 7.15 -27.59 41.20
C LEU A 56 7.03 -26.34 40.32
N GLU A 57 5.90 -26.16 39.62
CA GLU A 57 5.60 -24.97 38.81
C GLU A 57 5.60 -23.69 39.66
N ASN A 58 4.85 -23.66 40.76
CA ASN A 58 4.78 -22.46 41.58
C ASN A 58 6.13 -22.16 42.25
N PHE A 59 6.88 -23.21 42.63
CA PHE A 59 8.23 -23.05 43.15
C PHE A 59 9.25 -22.58 42.09
N SER A 60 9.12 -23.02 40.84
CA SER A 60 10.04 -22.65 39.75
C SER A 60 10.00 -21.16 39.43
N HIS A 61 8.85 -20.50 39.61
CA HIS A 61 8.66 -19.05 39.40
C HIS A 61 9.00 -18.20 40.61
N THR A 62 8.85 -18.75 41.83
CA THR A 62 9.05 -18.00 43.07
C THR A 62 10.45 -18.14 43.65
N TYR A 63 11.28 -19.03 43.10
CA TYR A 63 12.65 -19.25 43.55
C TYR A 63 13.58 -18.05 43.19
N ASP A 64 14.35 -17.60 44.18
CA ASP A 64 15.33 -16.50 44.14
C ASP A 64 14.81 -15.18 43.50
N ASN A 65 13.80 -14.57 44.16
CA ASN A 65 13.25 -13.25 43.81
C ASN A 65 12.84 -13.11 42.32
N GLY A 66 12.29 -14.17 41.73
CA GLY A 66 11.73 -14.13 40.37
C GLY A 66 12.73 -14.40 39.24
N THR A 67 13.95 -14.84 39.55
CA THR A 67 14.91 -15.33 38.52
C THR A 67 14.56 -16.73 38.02
N GLY A 68 13.91 -17.54 38.87
CA GLY A 68 13.29 -18.82 38.53
C GLY A 68 14.23 -19.91 37.96
N PHE A 69 13.67 -21.08 37.64
CA PHE A 69 14.37 -22.13 36.89
C PHE A 69 13.41 -22.93 36.00
N GLY A 70 13.87 -23.40 34.83
CA GLY A 70 13.02 -24.14 33.90
C GLY A 70 12.88 -25.63 34.26
N TYR A 71 11.82 -26.28 33.79
CA TYR A 71 11.69 -27.73 33.77
C TYR A 71 10.95 -28.21 32.51
N GLU A 72 11.15 -29.47 32.12
CA GLU A 72 10.57 -30.07 30.91
C GLU A 72 9.77 -31.33 31.28
N VAL A 73 8.64 -31.54 30.62
CA VAL A 73 7.74 -32.68 30.85
C VAL A 73 7.33 -33.31 29.52
N THR A 74 7.45 -34.63 29.40
CA THR A 74 6.86 -35.41 28.30
C THR A 74 5.60 -36.12 28.79
N TYR A 75 4.51 -35.97 28.04
CA TYR A 75 3.27 -36.69 28.29
C TYR A 75 3.29 -38.07 27.64
N TYR A 76 3.14 -39.11 28.45
CA TYR A 76 2.91 -40.47 27.99
C TYR A 76 1.43 -40.85 28.18
N SER A 77 1.00 -41.94 27.54
CA SER A 77 -0.36 -42.50 27.70
C SER A 77 -0.72 -42.89 29.14
N TRP A 78 0.24 -42.86 30.06
CA TRP A 78 0.11 -43.19 31.48
C TRP A 78 0.38 -41.98 32.40
N GLY A 79 0.53 -40.76 31.84
CA GLY A 79 0.69 -39.53 32.60
C GLY A 79 1.90 -38.69 32.19
N ALA A 80 2.00 -37.51 32.79
CA ALA A 80 3.10 -36.58 32.61
C ALA A 80 4.38 -37.10 33.30
N PHE A 81 5.50 -37.08 32.60
CA PHE A 81 6.81 -37.50 33.10
C PHE A 81 7.80 -36.35 33.04
N LEU A 82 8.47 -36.08 34.16
CA LEU A 82 9.42 -34.99 34.29
C LEU A 82 10.76 -35.38 33.65
N ASP A 83 11.08 -34.77 32.52
CA ASP A 83 12.27 -35.10 31.74
C ASP A 83 13.50 -34.35 32.22
N ALA A 84 13.37 -33.05 32.49
CA ALA A 84 14.47 -32.21 32.89
C ALA A 84 14.08 -31.18 33.95
N ILE A 85 15.02 -30.82 34.81
CA ILE A 85 14.94 -29.63 35.65
C ILE A 85 16.24 -28.86 35.47
N ASN A 86 16.13 -27.56 35.21
CA ASN A 86 17.24 -26.63 35.07
C ASN A 86 18.34 -27.14 34.11
N GLY A 87 17.91 -27.69 32.97
CA GLY A 87 18.79 -28.21 31.92
C GLY A 87 19.42 -29.59 32.20
N VAL A 88 19.12 -30.25 33.33
CA VAL A 88 19.56 -31.63 33.61
C VAL A 88 18.48 -32.61 33.19
N SER A 89 18.66 -33.20 32.01
CA SER A 89 17.72 -34.15 31.39
C SER A 89 18.00 -35.59 31.79
N SER A 90 16.93 -36.39 31.90
CA SER A 90 17.00 -37.84 32.12
C SER A 90 17.78 -38.54 31.00
N ALA A 91 18.59 -39.53 31.37
CA ALA A 91 19.39 -40.28 30.41
C ALA A 91 18.50 -41.11 29.47
N SER A 92 18.81 -41.10 28.17
CA SER A 92 18.02 -41.82 27.15
C SER A 92 17.95 -43.34 27.37
N ASP A 93 18.91 -43.90 28.11
CA ASP A 93 18.96 -45.33 28.48
C ASP A 93 18.37 -45.62 29.87
N TRP A 94 17.76 -44.60 30.52
CA TRP A 94 17.14 -44.66 31.84
C TRP A 94 18.12 -45.03 32.97
N SER A 95 19.43 -44.86 32.74
CA SER A 95 20.45 -45.09 33.78
C SER A 95 20.41 -44.05 34.91
N GLU A 96 19.99 -42.81 34.59
CA GLU A 96 19.77 -41.70 35.50
C GLU A 96 18.51 -40.94 35.10
N TYR A 97 17.68 -40.56 36.08
CA TYR A 97 16.43 -39.84 35.86
C TYR A 97 15.99 -39.12 37.14
N TRP A 98 14.95 -38.30 37.03
CA TRP A 98 14.36 -37.59 38.18
C TRP A 98 13.44 -38.50 39.02
N ASN A 99 13.91 -38.89 40.20
CA ASN A 99 13.15 -39.68 41.16
C ASN A 99 12.27 -38.73 42.01
N PHE A 100 10.99 -39.08 42.22
CA PHE A 100 10.05 -38.26 42.99
C PHE A 100 9.71 -38.92 44.34
N TYR A 101 9.93 -38.18 45.43
CA TYR A 101 9.63 -38.61 46.80
C TYR A 101 8.69 -37.63 47.48
N VAL A 102 7.86 -38.16 48.36
CA VAL A 102 7.04 -37.35 49.27
C VAL A 102 7.27 -37.79 50.71
N ASN A 103 7.59 -36.83 51.56
CA ASN A 103 7.86 -37.04 52.99
C ASN A 103 8.90 -38.14 53.25
N GLY A 104 9.95 -38.19 52.40
CA GLY A 104 11.06 -39.14 52.50
C GLY A 104 10.78 -40.54 51.96
N ASN A 105 9.58 -40.81 51.40
CA ASN A 105 9.25 -42.09 50.77
C ASN A 105 9.12 -41.91 49.25
N ALA A 106 9.57 -42.90 48.48
CA ALA A 106 9.37 -42.88 47.02
C ALA A 106 7.87 -42.87 46.73
N SER A 107 7.42 -41.98 45.86
CA SER A 107 6.00 -41.89 45.52
C SER A 107 5.57 -43.08 44.66
N ASP A 108 4.40 -43.64 44.96
CA ASP A 108 3.79 -44.71 44.14
C ASP A 108 3.14 -44.15 42.85
N VAL A 109 3.05 -42.82 42.72
CA VAL A 109 2.49 -42.10 41.57
C VAL A 109 3.42 -40.96 41.12
N GLY A 110 3.31 -40.55 39.86
CA GLY A 110 4.07 -39.41 39.32
C GLY A 110 3.65 -38.08 39.95
N ALA A 111 4.50 -37.05 39.80
CA ALA A 111 4.28 -35.74 40.42
C ALA A 111 2.97 -35.06 40.00
N SER A 112 2.54 -35.21 38.75
CA SER A 112 1.25 -34.71 38.26
C SER A 112 0.04 -35.39 38.91
N SER A 113 0.20 -36.65 39.34
CA SER A 113 -0.88 -37.45 39.92
C SER A 113 -0.89 -37.44 41.45
N TYR A 114 0.07 -36.77 42.08
CA TYR A 114 0.14 -36.65 43.53
C TYR A 114 -0.51 -35.35 43.98
N GLU A 115 -1.58 -35.42 44.77
CA GLU A 115 -2.21 -34.23 45.39
C GLU A 115 -1.51 -33.89 46.71
N CYS A 116 -0.99 -32.67 46.80
CA CYS A 116 -0.28 -32.17 47.95
C CYS A 116 -1.21 -31.83 49.12
N THR A 117 -0.67 -31.94 50.31
CA THR A 117 -1.24 -31.48 51.57
C THR A 117 -0.29 -30.50 52.25
N ALA A 118 -0.84 -29.57 53.03
CA ALA A 118 -0.02 -28.63 53.80
C ALA A 118 0.90 -29.40 54.77
N GLY A 119 2.20 -29.12 54.69
CA GLY A 119 3.27 -29.81 55.41
C GLY A 119 4.00 -30.88 54.61
N ASP A 120 3.57 -31.19 53.38
CA ASP A 120 4.30 -32.14 52.53
C ASP A 120 5.67 -31.61 52.12
N VAL A 121 6.65 -32.50 52.14
CA VAL A 121 8.01 -32.28 51.64
C VAL A 121 8.20 -33.10 50.38
N LEU A 122 8.25 -32.41 49.24
CA LEU A 122 8.43 -33.00 47.92
C LEU A 122 9.91 -32.95 47.54
N VAL A 123 10.46 -34.09 47.12
CA VAL A 123 11.86 -34.17 46.69
C VAL A 123 11.93 -34.74 45.28
N PHE A 124 12.52 -33.96 44.37
CA PHE A 124 12.93 -34.40 43.05
C PHE A 124 14.44 -34.63 43.07
N ALA A 125 14.87 -35.86 42.83
CA ALA A 125 16.25 -36.29 43.02
C ALA A 125 16.79 -36.95 41.74
N TYR A 126 17.75 -36.30 41.08
CA TYR A 126 18.36 -36.81 39.85
C TYR A 126 19.43 -37.87 40.15
N GLY A 127 19.28 -39.06 39.56
CA GLY A 127 20.26 -40.14 39.68
C GLY A 127 19.69 -41.52 39.30
N PRO A 128 20.44 -42.61 39.54
CA PRO A 128 19.97 -43.96 39.25
C PRO A 128 18.75 -44.33 40.09
N TRP A 129 18.05 -45.41 39.71
CA TRP A 129 16.82 -45.82 40.40
C TRP A 129 17.01 -45.95 41.92
N GLY A 130 16.22 -45.18 42.67
CA GLY A 130 16.30 -45.12 44.13
C GLY A 130 17.30 -44.09 44.69
N ALA A 131 17.84 -43.21 43.83
CA ALA A 131 18.53 -42.01 44.28
C ALA A 131 17.56 -41.13 45.08
N ASN A 132 18.03 -40.58 46.19
CA ASN A 132 17.26 -39.72 47.11
C ASN A 132 18.07 -38.46 47.42
N GLU A 133 17.55 -37.57 48.27
CA GLU A 133 18.19 -36.29 48.65
C GLU A 133 19.67 -36.40 49.08
N THR A 134 20.13 -37.57 49.55
CA THR A 134 21.52 -37.78 49.98
C THR A 134 22.41 -38.47 48.95
N THR A 135 21.83 -39.09 47.92
CA THR A 135 22.55 -39.90 46.92
C THR A 135 22.42 -39.40 45.49
N ALA A 136 21.52 -38.46 45.24
CA ALA A 136 21.36 -37.78 43.95
C ALA A 136 22.46 -36.76 43.68
N SER A 137 22.74 -36.50 42.40
CA SER A 137 23.66 -35.42 42.02
C SER A 137 22.99 -34.06 42.07
N ASP A 138 21.70 -33.99 41.76
CA ASP A 138 20.91 -32.75 41.72
C ASP A 138 19.57 -32.96 42.43
N VAL A 139 19.15 -31.98 43.23
CA VAL A 139 17.97 -32.12 44.09
C VAL A 139 17.13 -30.85 44.12
N VAL A 140 15.82 -30.98 43.98
CA VAL A 140 14.83 -29.93 44.32
C VAL A 140 14.01 -30.41 45.51
N ASN A 141 13.98 -29.62 46.57
CA ASN A 141 13.27 -29.91 47.81
C ASN A 141 12.25 -28.80 48.11
N ILE A 142 10.97 -29.12 48.02
CA ILE A 142 9.86 -28.17 48.15
C ILE A 142 9.07 -28.52 49.40
N THR A 143 8.93 -27.58 50.32
CA THR A 143 8.00 -27.70 51.45
C THR A 143 6.71 -26.96 51.13
N VAL A 144 5.58 -27.67 51.12
CA VAL A 144 4.25 -27.07 50.98
C VAL A 144 3.88 -26.45 52.31
N GLU A 145 4.06 -25.14 52.47
CA GLU A 145 3.90 -24.44 53.75
C GLU A 145 2.42 -24.32 54.15
N ALA A 146 1.57 -23.98 53.18
CA ALA A 146 0.12 -23.93 53.35
C ALA A 146 -0.59 -24.23 52.03
N ILE A 147 -1.81 -24.76 52.14
CA ILE A 147 -2.77 -24.81 51.03
C ILE A 147 -3.96 -23.98 51.49
N HIS A 148 -4.16 -22.83 50.85
CA HIS A 148 -5.25 -21.94 51.19
C HIS A 148 -6.52 -22.32 50.41
N PRO A 149 -7.67 -22.56 51.09
CA PRO A 149 -8.96 -22.33 50.45
C PRO A 149 -9.12 -20.82 50.27
N PHE A 150 -9.69 -20.40 49.14
CA PHE A 150 -9.91 -19.01 48.70
C PHE A 150 -9.65 -17.89 49.75
N PRO A 151 -8.83 -16.86 49.46
CA PRO A 151 -8.55 -15.79 50.41
C PRO A 151 -9.84 -15.02 50.75
N GLY A 152 -10.35 -15.22 51.96
CA GLY A 152 -11.42 -14.42 52.52
C GLY A 152 -10.91 -13.11 53.11
N TRP A 153 -11.60 -12.02 52.78
CA TRP A 153 -11.50 -10.64 53.28
C TRP A 153 -10.38 -9.76 52.73
N THR A 154 -10.73 -8.97 51.73
CA THR A 154 -10.21 -7.60 51.60
C THR A 154 -11.39 -6.63 51.45
N ASP A 155 -11.59 -5.76 52.45
CA ASP A 155 -12.24 -4.44 52.32
C ASP A 155 -11.40 -3.53 51.40
N GLY A 156 -11.05 -4.00 50.20
CA GLY A 156 -10.21 -3.33 49.24
C GLY A 156 -11.00 -3.10 47.97
N VAL A 157 -11.34 -1.83 47.72
CA VAL A 157 -11.85 -1.36 46.43
C VAL A 157 -11.00 -1.97 45.32
N MET A 158 -11.64 -2.74 44.43
CA MET A 158 -11.00 -3.38 43.28
C MET A 158 -11.60 -2.76 42.02
N MET A 159 -10.72 -2.20 41.19
CA MET A 159 -11.05 -1.49 39.96
C MET A 159 -11.53 -2.49 38.90
N VAL A 160 -12.65 -2.19 38.24
CA VAL A 160 -13.14 -2.89 37.04
C VAL A 160 -12.87 -1.97 35.86
N ASN A 161 -12.08 -2.41 34.88
CA ASN A 161 -11.86 -1.71 33.61
C ASN A 161 -12.72 -2.42 32.56
N GLY A 162 -13.95 -1.92 32.45
CA GLY A 162 -15.07 -2.56 31.76
C GLY A 162 -14.77 -3.04 30.34
N THR A 163 -14.71 -4.36 30.18
CA THR A 163 -14.83 -5.03 28.87
C THR A 163 -16.20 -5.69 28.73
N ALA A 164 -16.74 -5.73 27.51
CA ALA A 164 -17.95 -6.51 27.23
C ALA A 164 -17.57 -7.99 27.15
N LEU A 165 -18.37 -8.85 27.76
CA LEU A 165 -18.03 -10.26 27.93
C LEU A 165 -18.89 -11.13 27.01
N ASP A 166 -18.22 -11.92 26.19
CA ASP A 166 -18.83 -13.02 25.43
C ASP A 166 -18.59 -14.31 26.23
N VAL A 167 -19.67 -14.87 26.78
CA VAL A 167 -19.62 -16.05 27.65
C VAL A 167 -20.46 -17.15 27.00
N ASP A 168 -19.80 -18.20 26.53
CA ASP A 168 -20.43 -19.37 25.87
C ASP A 168 -21.40 -19.01 24.72
N GLY A 169 -21.08 -17.98 23.94
CA GLY A 169 -21.88 -17.55 22.78
C GLY A 169 -23.10 -16.68 23.13
N HIS A 170 -23.17 -16.20 24.38
CA HIS A 170 -24.17 -15.24 24.83
C HIS A 170 -23.48 -13.92 25.22
N ARG A 171 -23.84 -12.83 24.53
CA ARG A 171 -23.21 -11.51 24.69
C ARG A 171 -23.87 -10.71 25.82
N GLU A 172 -23.06 -10.29 26.79
CA GLU A 172 -23.47 -9.42 27.89
C GLU A 172 -22.87 -8.01 27.73
N SER A 173 -23.64 -6.98 28.07
CA SER A 173 -23.11 -5.62 28.12
C SER A 173 -22.11 -5.50 29.28
N ASN A 174 -21.00 -4.77 29.05
CA ASN A 174 -20.01 -4.40 30.08
C ASN A 174 -20.58 -3.55 31.22
N THR A 175 -21.81 -3.05 31.06
CA THR A 175 -22.54 -2.32 32.10
C THR A 175 -23.45 -3.23 32.91
N THR A 176 -23.39 -4.56 32.78
CA THR A 176 -24.21 -5.48 33.60
C THR A 176 -23.51 -5.87 34.90
N ALA A 177 -24.29 -6.19 35.93
CA ALA A 177 -23.73 -6.71 37.18
C ALA A 177 -23.04 -8.07 36.99
N PHE A 178 -23.49 -8.87 36.02
CA PHE A 178 -22.81 -10.13 35.66
C PHE A 178 -21.45 -9.88 35.01
N ALA A 179 -21.36 -8.91 34.09
CA ALA A 179 -20.10 -8.57 33.44
C ALA A 179 -19.06 -8.06 34.44
N ALA A 180 -19.47 -7.14 35.33
CA ALA A 180 -18.61 -6.66 36.41
C ALA A 180 -18.13 -7.80 37.33
N PHE A 181 -18.98 -8.81 37.58
CA PHE A 181 -18.64 -9.96 38.42
C PHE A 181 -17.67 -10.94 37.74
N HIS A 182 -17.88 -11.25 36.46
CA HIS A 182 -16.96 -12.10 35.70
C HIS A 182 -15.58 -11.44 35.54
N GLU A 183 -15.53 -10.14 35.27
CA GLU A 183 -14.23 -9.44 35.18
C GLU A 183 -13.51 -9.47 36.54
N ALA A 184 -14.23 -9.22 37.62
CA ALA A 184 -13.69 -9.34 38.97
C ALA A 184 -13.23 -10.78 39.29
N SER A 185 -13.80 -11.82 38.69
CA SER A 185 -13.34 -13.20 38.87
C SER A 185 -12.03 -13.48 38.16
N GLN A 186 -11.78 -12.86 37.01
CA GLN A 186 -10.49 -12.95 36.31
C GLN A 186 -9.40 -12.24 37.11
N VAL A 187 -9.68 -11.01 37.56
CA VAL A 187 -8.72 -10.20 38.35
C VAL A 187 -8.49 -10.81 39.73
N GLY A 188 -9.55 -11.25 40.39
CA GLY A 188 -9.51 -11.93 41.68
C GLY A 188 -9.06 -13.39 41.60
N ASN A 189 -8.84 -13.90 40.38
CA ASN A 189 -8.38 -15.24 40.05
C ASN A 189 -9.20 -16.34 40.74
N PHE A 190 -10.53 -16.30 40.58
CA PHE A 190 -11.46 -17.25 41.17
C PHE A 190 -12.41 -17.89 40.17
N SER A 191 -12.67 -19.18 40.36
CA SER A 191 -13.60 -19.94 39.53
C SER A 191 -15.03 -19.78 40.00
N TYR A 192 -15.96 -19.80 39.06
CA TYR A 192 -17.39 -19.88 39.37
C TYR A 192 -18.13 -20.62 38.26
N ASP A 193 -19.22 -21.27 38.62
CA ASP A 193 -20.14 -21.90 37.66
C ASP A 193 -21.29 -20.94 37.37
N TYR A 194 -21.91 -21.07 36.21
CA TYR A 194 -23.10 -20.31 35.86
C TYR A 194 -24.09 -21.13 35.04
N THR A 195 -25.33 -20.64 34.97
CA THR A 195 -26.37 -21.20 34.11
C THR A 195 -27.17 -20.06 33.49
N TYR A 196 -27.34 -20.11 32.18
CA TYR A 196 -28.14 -19.13 31.44
C TYR A 196 -29.62 -19.56 31.38
N TYR A 197 -30.53 -18.61 31.62
CA TYR A 197 -31.97 -18.79 31.47
C TYR A 197 -32.55 -17.69 30.56
N ASP A 198 -33.27 -18.07 29.50
CA ASP A 198 -33.81 -17.13 28.49
C ASP A 198 -34.61 -15.95 29.06
N GLU A 199 -35.34 -16.16 30.16
CA GLU A 199 -36.18 -15.12 30.79
C GLU A 199 -35.47 -14.34 31.91
N TRP A 200 -34.35 -14.85 32.44
CA TRP A 200 -33.75 -14.38 33.70
C TRP A 200 -32.25 -14.06 33.61
N GLY A 201 -31.61 -14.34 32.48
CA GLY A 201 -30.19 -14.11 32.23
C GLY A 201 -29.28 -15.13 32.92
N PHE A 202 -28.02 -14.76 33.14
CA PHE A 202 -27.05 -15.60 33.83
C PHE A 202 -27.29 -15.64 35.34
N PHE A 203 -27.32 -16.86 35.86
CA PHE A 203 -27.36 -17.15 37.28
C PHE A 203 -26.03 -17.77 37.70
N VAL A 204 -25.40 -17.22 38.74
CA VAL A 204 -24.13 -17.71 39.29
C VAL A 204 -24.40 -18.86 40.27
N GLY A 205 -23.73 -19.99 40.04
CA GLY A 205 -23.78 -21.20 40.85
C GLY A 205 -22.67 -21.22 41.92
N PRO A 206 -21.95 -22.35 42.09
CA PRO A 206 -20.75 -22.39 42.92
C PRO A 206 -19.76 -21.27 42.62
N VAL A 207 -19.23 -20.62 43.65
CA VAL A 207 -18.14 -19.63 43.55
C VAL A 207 -16.99 -20.10 44.42
N GLY A 208 -15.77 -20.15 43.87
CA GLY A 208 -14.57 -20.62 44.55
C GLY A 208 -14.69 -22.05 45.09
N GLY A 209 -15.49 -22.90 44.45
CA GLY A 209 -15.78 -24.27 44.89
C GLY A 209 -16.78 -24.42 46.05
N VAL A 210 -17.40 -23.33 46.52
CA VAL A 210 -18.46 -23.38 47.55
C VAL A 210 -19.82 -23.59 46.87
N ASP A 211 -20.36 -24.81 47.01
CA ASP A 211 -21.62 -25.24 46.40
C ASP A 211 -22.83 -25.08 47.35
N TYR A 212 -24.02 -25.22 46.79
CA TYR A 212 -25.30 -25.32 47.47
C TYR A 212 -25.28 -26.39 48.58
N THR A 213 -25.73 -26.03 49.78
CA THR A 213 -25.91 -26.99 50.88
C THR A 213 -27.36 -27.48 50.94
N PRO A 214 -27.65 -28.75 50.58
CA PRO A 214 -28.99 -29.31 50.69
C PRO A 214 -29.37 -29.63 52.15
N GLY A 215 -30.57 -29.20 52.56
CA GLY A 215 -31.16 -29.50 53.87
C GLY A 215 -31.37 -28.24 54.72
N PRO A 216 -32.24 -28.23 55.74
CA PRO A 216 -32.56 -27.02 56.49
C PRO A 216 -31.48 -26.65 57.54
N PRO A 217 -30.97 -25.39 57.55
CA PRO A 217 -31.32 -24.34 56.60
C PRO A 217 -30.58 -24.52 55.26
N GLN A 218 -31.33 -24.41 54.17
CA GLN A 218 -30.76 -24.47 52.81
C GLN A 218 -29.89 -23.23 52.62
N LYS A 219 -28.66 -23.42 52.14
CA LYS A 219 -27.72 -22.32 51.89
C LYS A 219 -27.32 -22.27 50.42
N TYR A 220 -27.33 -21.08 49.85
CA TYR A 220 -26.98 -20.83 48.45
C TYR A 220 -26.45 -19.40 48.28
N TRP A 221 -25.84 -19.15 47.12
CA TRP A 221 -25.40 -17.82 46.70
C TRP A 221 -26.58 -16.95 46.29
N GLN A 222 -26.66 -15.75 46.87
CA GLN A 222 -27.73 -14.79 46.66
C GLN A 222 -27.15 -13.50 46.08
N PHE A 223 -27.72 -12.99 44.99
CA PHE A 223 -27.30 -11.74 44.36
C PHE A 223 -27.92 -10.53 45.09
N TRP A 224 -27.05 -9.61 45.50
CA TRP A 224 -27.37 -8.36 46.16
C TRP A 224 -26.78 -7.20 45.36
N TYR A 225 -27.50 -6.09 45.31
CA TYR A 225 -27.10 -4.88 44.58
C TYR A 225 -27.39 -3.66 45.45
N ASN A 226 -26.36 -2.83 45.67
CA ASN A 226 -26.41 -1.66 46.52
C ASN A 226 -27.00 -1.95 47.93
N GLY A 227 -26.60 -3.08 48.54
CA GLY A 227 -27.00 -3.47 49.90
C GLY A 227 -28.41 -4.04 50.06
N ALA A 228 -29.09 -4.41 48.95
CA ALA A 228 -30.40 -5.07 48.98
C ALA A 228 -30.43 -6.34 48.10
N PRO A 229 -31.21 -7.38 48.47
CA PRO A 229 -31.32 -8.58 47.64
C PRO A 229 -32.04 -8.25 46.34
N SER A 230 -31.46 -8.67 45.21
CA SER A 230 -32.06 -8.45 43.89
C SER A 230 -33.05 -9.56 43.55
N MET A 231 -34.21 -9.16 42.99
CA MET A 231 -35.22 -10.09 42.45
C MET A 231 -35.03 -10.33 40.94
N THR A 232 -34.01 -9.69 40.35
CA THR A 232 -33.64 -9.77 38.94
C THR A 232 -32.24 -10.37 38.85
N GLY A 233 -32.00 -11.26 37.88
CA GLY A 233 -30.70 -11.88 37.65
C GLY A 233 -29.61 -10.84 37.32
N MET A 234 -28.34 -11.24 37.46
CA MET A 234 -27.19 -10.32 37.37
C MET A 234 -27.06 -9.67 35.99
N SER A 235 -27.44 -10.38 34.91
CA SER A 235 -27.51 -9.83 33.56
C SER A 235 -28.55 -8.71 33.39
N GLY A 236 -29.63 -8.74 34.18
CA GLY A 236 -30.73 -7.77 34.08
C GLY A 236 -30.49 -6.47 34.83
N VAL A 237 -29.38 -6.34 35.57
CA VAL A 237 -29.04 -5.15 36.35
C VAL A 237 -27.91 -4.39 35.68
N GLN A 238 -28.19 -3.13 35.30
CA GLN A 238 -27.19 -2.22 34.76
C GLN A 238 -26.49 -1.48 35.90
N VAL A 239 -25.17 -1.36 35.83
CA VAL A 239 -24.30 -0.77 36.85
C VAL A 239 -23.64 0.51 36.36
N LYS A 240 -23.35 1.41 37.29
CA LYS A 240 -22.66 2.69 37.05
C LYS A 240 -21.64 2.95 38.15
N ALA A 241 -20.75 3.91 37.92
CA ALA A 241 -19.80 4.40 38.92
C ALA A 241 -20.48 4.70 40.27
N GLY A 242 -19.92 4.15 41.34
CA GLY A 242 -20.41 4.21 42.71
C GLY A 242 -21.41 3.12 43.11
N ASP A 243 -21.84 2.25 42.21
CA ASP A 243 -22.68 1.10 42.55
C ASP A 243 -21.87 -0.03 43.21
N VAL A 244 -22.55 -0.91 43.93
CA VAL A 244 -21.97 -2.09 44.58
C VAL A 244 -22.73 -3.35 44.14
N VAL A 245 -22.02 -4.33 43.58
CA VAL A 245 -22.49 -5.64 43.12
C VAL A 245 -22.00 -6.71 44.09
N GLU A 246 -22.89 -7.55 44.61
CA GLU A 246 -22.55 -8.45 45.72
C GLU A 246 -23.16 -9.84 45.55
N LEU A 247 -22.40 -10.89 45.87
CA LEU A 247 -22.88 -12.27 45.98
C LEU A 247 -22.64 -12.76 47.39
N LEU A 248 -23.72 -13.09 48.11
CA LEU A 248 -23.68 -13.49 49.51
C LEU A 248 -24.15 -14.94 49.65
N TYR A 249 -23.34 -15.79 50.30
CA TYR A 249 -23.71 -17.17 50.61
C TYR A 249 -24.29 -17.28 52.03
N GLY A 250 -25.47 -17.87 52.13
CA GLY A 250 -26.07 -18.17 53.42
C GLY A 250 -27.52 -18.63 53.30
N PRO A 251 -28.25 -18.72 54.43
CA PRO A 251 -29.59 -19.28 54.45
C PRO A 251 -30.60 -18.40 53.69
N ASP A 252 -31.64 -19.03 53.15
CA ASP A 252 -32.77 -18.31 52.52
C ASP A 252 -33.33 -17.23 53.47
N GLY A 253 -33.51 -16.01 52.96
CA GLY A 253 -34.03 -14.87 53.72
C GLY A 253 -33.07 -14.28 54.77
N MET A 254 -31.75 -14.51 54.65
CA MET A 254 -30.76 -13.93 55.56
C MET A 254 -30.71 -12.40 55.53
N ALA A 255 -30.36 -11.78 56.67
CA ALA A 255 -30.00 -10.37 56.69
C ALA A 255 -28.56 -10.20 56.16
N TYR A 256 -28.26 -9.02 55.60
CA TYR A 256 -26.97 -8.74 54.94
C TYR A 256 -25.72 -9.13 55.76
N GLY A 257 -25.73 -8.92 57.08
CA GLY A 257 -24.61 -9.25 57.96
C GLY A 257 -24.54 -10.71 58.44
N ASP A 258 -25.50 -11.54 58.05
CA ASP A 258 -25.59 -12.96 58.46
C ASP A 258 -24.99 -13.90 57.39
N ALA A 259 -24.40 -13.36 56.32
CA ALA A 259 -23.74 -14.12 55.27
C ALA A 259 -22.49 -14.84 55.79
N GLU A 260 -22.32 -16.09 55.38
CA GLU A 260 -21.17 -16.93 55.74
C GLU A 260 -19.98 -16.68 54.79
N TYR A 261 -20.29 -16.38 53.53
CA TYR A 261 -19.33 -15.93 52.51
C TYR A 261 -19.91 -14.76 51.73
N ALA A 262 -19.05 -13.86 51.25
CA ALA A 262 -19.45 -12.68 50.50
C ALA A 262 -18.40 -12.33 49.46
N VAL A 263 -18.85 -11.99 48.25
CA VAL A 263 -18.08 -11.28 47.22
C VAL A 263 -18.75 -9.92 47.05
N SER A 264 -18.00 -8.83 47.16
CA SER A 264 -18.53 -7.46 47.03
C SER A 264 -17.63 -6.66 46.11
N ILE A 265 -18.23 -6.03 45.10
CA ILE A 265 -17.54 -5.34 44.01
C ILE A 265 -18.10 -3.92 43.96
N THR A 266 -17.26 -2.92 44.15
CA THR A 266 -17.64 -1.51 43.96
C THR A 266 -17.25 -1.08 42.56
N ILE A 267 -18.18 -0.52 41.81
CA ILE A 267 -17.96 0.01 40.47
C ILE A 267 -17.34 1.40 40.61
N ASP A 268 -16.15 1.62 40.06
CA ASP A 268 -15.52 2.96 40.00
C ASP A 268 -15.88 3.70 38.70
N ASP A 269 -15.38 4.93 38.50
CA ASP A 269 -15.63 5.79 37.33
C ASP A 269 -15.59 5.02 36.00
N MET A 270 -16.78 4.67 35.50
CA MET A 270 -16.98 4.12 34.16
C MET A 270 -16.73 5.27 33.16
N LEU A 271 -15.60 5.23 32.45
CA LEU A 271 -15.26 6.23 31.44
C LEU A 271 -16.33 6.23 30.34
N ALA A 272 -17.21 7.23 30.33
CA ALA A 272 -18.03 7.52 29.15
C ALA A 272 -17.09 7.91 28.01
N PHE A 273 -17.14 7.22 26.87
CA PHE A 273 -16.32 7.55 25.71
C PHE A 273 -16.61 9.01 25.30
N PRO A 274 -15.66 9.95 25.50
CA PRO A 274 -15.92 11.37 25.33
C PRO A 274 -16.03 11.79 23.86
N GLY A 275 -15.93 10.82 22.95
CA GLY A 275 -15.78 11.01 21.53
C GLY A 275 -14.31 11.09 21.13
N TRP A 276 -14.05 10.91 19.84
CA TRP A 276 -12.72 11.04 19.25
C TRP A 276 -12.77 11.96 18.03
N GLU A 277 -11.77 12.82 17.88
CA GLU A 277 -11.59 13.64 16.68
C GLU A 277 -10.13 13.60 16.27
N GLY A 278 -9.87 13.35 14.99
CA GLY A 278 -8.50 13.27 14.50
C GLY A 278 -8.39 13.08 12.99
N THR A 279 -7.16 13.19 12.49
CA THR A 279 -6.84 13.00 11.08
C THR A 279 -6.13 11.66 10.90
N VAL A 280 -6.55 10.88 9.91
CA VAL A 280 -5.90 9.60 9.55
C VAL A 280 -5.46 9.64 8.10
N ALA A 281 -4.35 8.99 7.80
CA ALA A 281 -3.82 8.83 6.45
C ALA A 281 -4.28 7.49 5.88
N LEU A 282 -4.94 7.51 4.71
CA LEU A 282 -5.43 6.31 4.03
C LEU A 282 -4.78 6.19 2.66
N ASP A 283 -4.27 5.00 2.35
CA ASP A 283 -3.75 4.66 1.03
C ASP A 283 -4.76 3.79 0.27
N ASN A 284 -4.47 3.50 -1.00
CA ASN A 284 -5.30 2.63 -1.83
C ASN A 284 -4.99 1.13 -1.63
N SER A 285 -4.34 0.77 -0.52
CA SER A 285 -4.03 -0.63 -0.22
C SER A 285 -5.27 -1.36 0.28
N THR A 286 -5.12 -2.67 0.45
CA THR A 286 -6.11 -3.51 1.11
C THR A 286 -5.50 -4.15 2.34
N PHE A 287 -6.28 -4.31 3.40
CA PHE A 287 -5.89 -5.03 4.61
C PHE A 287 -6.84 -6.19 4.87
N LEU A 288 -6.35 -7.20 5.59
CA LEU A 288 -7.20 -8.28 6.08
C LEU A 288 -7.94 -7.78 7.32
N PHE A 289 -9.26 -7.88 7.28
CA PHE A 289 -10.14 -7.51 8.37
C PHE A 289 -10.92 -8.73 8.86
N SER A 290 -10.86 -8.96 10.17
CA SER A 290 -11.66 -9.96 10.85
C SER A 290 -12.73 -9.26 11.69
N PRO A 291 -14.03 -9.48 11.41
CA PRO A 291 -15.11 -8.88 12.18
C PRO A 291 -15.13 -9.44 13.61
N SER A 292 -15.48 -8.61 14.58
CA SER A 292 -15.36 -8.94 16.01
C SER A 292 -16.25 -10.11 16.45
N GLU A 293 -17.32 -10.43 15.71
CA GLU A 293 -18.17 -11.60 15.98
C GLU A 293 -17.68 -12.91 15.36
N ASN A 294 -16.74 -12.83 14.42
CA ASN A 294 -16.23 -13.98 13.67
C ASN A 294 -14.73 -13.82 13.42
N PRO A 295 -13.90 -13.86 14.48
CA PRO A 295 -12.46 -13.56 14.40
C PRO A 295 -11.66 -14.57 13.56
N GLY A 296 -12.24 -15.74 13.26
CA GLY A 296 -11.64 -16.76 12.39
C GLY A 296 -11.92 -16.58 10.89
N ALA A 297 -12.70 -15.57 10.50
CA ALA A 297 -12.95 -15.24 9.11
C ALA A 297 -12.16 -13.99 8.71
N GLU A 298 -11.48 -14.06 7.57
CA GLU A 298 -10.69 -12.95 7.03
C GLU A 298 -11.34 -12.42 5.74
N TYR A 299 -11.53 -11.11 5.69
CA TYR A 299 -12.07 -10.41 4.54
C TYR A 299 -11.05 -9.39 4.04
N LEU A 300 -10.84 -9.33 2.73
CA LEU A 300 -9.99 -8.32 2.14
C LEU A 300 -10.78 -7.01 2.00
N VAL A 301 -10.37 -5.97 2.72
CA VAL A 301 -11.04 -4.66 2.78
C VAL A 301 -10.12 -3.59 2.25
N ASN A 302 -10.65 -2.60 1.52
CA ASN A 302 -9.84 -1.48 1.04
C ASN A 302 -9.64 -0.42 2.14
N ASN A 303 -8.43 0.12 2.23
CA ASN A 303 -8.02 1.06 3.27
C ASN A 303 -8.63 2.47 3.08
N ASP A 304 -8.97 2.85 1.85
CA ASP A 304 -9.68 4.07 1.45
C ASP A 304 -11.22 3.96 1.60
N THR A 305 -11.69 3.30 2.65
CA THR A 305 -13.13 3.19 2.98
C THR A 305 -13.44 3.77 4.34
N ASP A 306 -14.72 3.99 4.65
CA ASP A 306 -15.19 4.35 6.00
C ASP A 306 -14.74 3.35 7.08
N LEU A 307 -14.68 2.05 6.76
CA LEU A 307 -14.10 1.03 7.64
C LEU A 307 -12.57 1.18 7.76
N GLY A 308 -11.86 1.40 6.66
CA GLY A 308 -10.42 1.65 6.69
C GLY A 308 -10.06 2.90 7.51
N ALA A 309 -10.81 3.99 7.32
CA ALA A 309 -10.74 5.20 8.12
C ALA A 309 -10.95 4.91 9.60
N LEU A 310 -12.01 4.16 9.94
CA LEU A 310 -12.36 3.82 11.32
C LEU A 310 -11.34 2.89 11.98
N VAL A 311 -10.77 1.93 11.25
CA VAL A 311 -9.71 1.04 11.74
C VAL A 311 -8.43 1.83 12.02
N GLN A 312 -8.04 2.74 11.13
CA GLN A 312 -6.89 3.63 11.36
C GLN A 312 -7.15 4.59 12.52
N ALA A 313 -8.36 5.13 12.63
CA ALA A 313 -8.76 5.99 13.73
C ALA A 313 -8.82 5.25 15.07
N SER A 314 -9.26 3.98 15.08
CA SER A 314 -9.23 3.09 16.24
C SER A 314 -7.79 2.87 16.71
N GLY A 315 -6.85 2.64 15.77
CA GLY A 315 -5.42 2.56 16.07
C GLY A 315 -4.83 3.88 16.62
N ALA A 316 -5.23 5.02 16.05
CA ALA A 316 -4.75 6.35 16.48
C ALA A 316 -5.42 6.87 17.77
N GLY A 317 -6.66 6.47 18.01
CA GLY A 317 -7.52 6.94 19.09
C GLY A 317 -7.67 6.00 20.26
N PHE A 318 -7.08 4.80 20.17
CA PHE A 318 -7.10 3.76 21.21
C PHE A 318 -8.51 3.39 21.67
N PHE A 319 -9.39 3.12 20.72
CA PHE A 319 -10.73 2.63 21.00
C PHE A 319 -11.04 1.36 20.22
N ASP A 320 -11.72 0.41 20.86
CA ASP A 320 -12.07 -0.86 20.23
C ASP A 320 -13.23 -0.73 19.24
N LEU A 321 -13.24 -1.59 18.24
CA LEU A 321 -14.30 -1.71 17.24
C LEU A 321 -15.03 -3.03 17.40
N TYR A 322 -16.37 -2.96 17.38
CA TYR A 322 -17.23 -4.13 17.36
C TYR A 322 -17.98 -4.18 16.03
N THR A 323 -17.68 -5.17 15.19
CA THR A 323 -18.26 -5.32 13.86
C THR A 323 -18.83 -6.73 13.64
N SER A 324 -19.81 -6.80 12.75
CA SER A 324 -20.55 -8.01 12.40
C SER A 324 -20.50 -8.27 10.89
N ASP A 325 -20.31 -9.53 10.49
CA ASP A 325 -20.38 -10.00 9.11
C ASP A 325 -21.68 -10.74 8.77
N MET A 326 -22.65 -10.77 9.69
CA MET A 326 -23.94 -11.44 9.51
C MET A 326 -24.66 -11.10 8.19
N TYR A 327 -24.45 -9.88 7.68
CA TYR A 327 -25.06 -9.37 6.44
C TYR A 327 -24.08 -9.27 5.26
N TYR A 328 -22.81 -9.59 5.48
CA TYR A 328 -21.75 -9.43 4.50
C TYR A 328 -21.98 -10.27 3.25
N ALA A 329 -22.44 -11.52 3.39
CA ALA A 329 -22.76 -12.39 2.25
C ALA A 329 -23.87 -11.85 1.34
N THR A 330 -24.74 -10.98 1.85
CA THR A 330 -25.88 -10.42 1.10
C THR A 330 -25.56 -9.05 0.50
N TYR A 331 -24.86 -8.20 1.25
CA TYR A 331 -24.66 -6.80 0.88
C TYR A 331 -23.19 -6.41 0.66
N GLY A 332 -22.25 -7.31 0.89
CA GLY A 332 -20.81 -7.06 0.75
C GLY A 332 -20.26 -6.03 1.73
N THR A 333 -20.96 -5.78 2.84
CA THR A 333 -20.64 -4.74 3.84
C THR A 333 -20.84 -5.27 5.25
N PHE A 334 -20.13 -4.69 6.20
CA PHE A 334 -20.21 -5.03 7.63
C PHE A 334 -21.25 -4.20 8.35
N SER A 335 -21.70 -4.69 9.50
CA SER A 335 -22.49 -3.90 10.46
C SER A 335 -21.58 -3.39 11.58
N LEU A 336 -21.75 -2.13 11.97
CA LEU A 336 -21.07 -1.53 13.11
C LEU A 336 -21.90 -1.79 14.37
N GLU A 337 -21.43 -2.65 15.26
CA GLU A 337 -22.12 -3.02 16.49
C GLU A 337 -21.72 -2.12 17.68
N GLY A 338 -20.56 -1.47 17.62
CA GLY A 338 -20.11 -0.56 18.67
C GLY A 338 -18.72 0.02 18.45
N ILE A 339 -18.44 1.13 19.15
CA ILE A 339 -17.13 1.80 19.20
C ILE A 339 -16.82 2.11 20.67
N ALA A 340 -15.57 1.90 21.10
CA ALA A 340 -15.10 2.21 22.46
C ALA A 340 -16.02 1.63 23.55
N HIS A 341 -16.46 0.39 23.36
CA HIS A 341 -17.40 -0.33 24.24
C HIS A 341 -18.79 0.32 24.39
N THR A 342 -19.13 1.28 23.54
CA THR A 342 -20.49 1.84 23.41
C THR A 342 -21.21 1.07 22.30
N ASN A 343 -22.03 0.09 22.68
CA ASN A 343 -22.68 -0.81 21.73
C ASN A 343 -24.09 -0.35 21.34
N GLN A 344 -24.53 -0.76 20.15
CA GLN A 344 -25.92 -0.65 19.76
C GLN A 344 -26.81 -1.50 20.67
N THR A 345 -28.02 -1.03 20.94
CA THR A 345 -28.99 -1.81 21.73
C THR A 345 -29.71 -2.84 20.84
N PRO A 346 -30.06 -4.04 21.36
CA PRO A 346 -30.81 -5.04 20.58
C PRO A 346 -32.17 -4.55 20.05
N THR A 347 -32.73 -3.50 20.68
CA THR A 347 -34.00 -2.88 20.30
C THR A 347 -33.84 -1.68 19.37
N TRP A 348 -32.60 -1.31 19.00
CA TRP A 348 -32.26 -0.12 18.22
C TRP A 348 -32.69 1.20 18.87
N SER A 349 -32.92 1.20 20.18
CA SER A 349 -33.23 2.43 20.95
C SER A 349 -32.04 3.40 20.96
N TYR A 350 -30.82 2.85 20.89
CA TYR A 350 -29.57 3.56 20.61
C TYR A 350 -28.76 2.78 19.57
N TYR A 351 -28.15 3.49 18.62
CA TYR A 351 -27.42 2.91 17.49
C TYR A 351 -26.30 3.84 17.01
N TRP A 352 -25.35 3.30 16.23
CA TRP A 352 -24.32 4.09 15.55
C TRP A 352 -24.75 4.44 14.13
N ALA A 353 -24.67 5.72 13.78
CA ALA A 353 -24.90 6.23 12.44
C ALA A 353 -23.59 6.71 11.81
N VAL A 354 -23.43 6.48 10.51
CA VAL A 354 -22.24 6.84 9.73
C VAL A 354 -22.59 7.96 8.75
N TYR A 355 -21.76 8.98 8.71
CA TYR A 355 -21.88 10.13 7.83
C TYR A 355 -20.56 10.38 7.12
N ILE A 356 -20.64 10.79 5.85
CA ILE A 356 -19.50 11.23 5.06
C ILE A 356 -19.80 12.63 4.57
N ASN A 357 -18.98 13.60 4.95
CA ASN A 357 -19.17 15.02 4.64
C ASN A 357 -20.56 15.54 5.04
N ASP A 358 -21.02 15.14 6.23
CA ASP A 358 -22.35 15.41 6.81
C ASP A 358 -23.56 14.76 6.07
N ASP A 359 -23.33 14.03 4.97
CA ASP A 359 -24.35 13.20 4.31
C ASP A 359 -24.39 11.79 4.92
N TYR A 360 -25.59 11.23 5.08
CA TYR A 360 -25.74 9.87 5.62
C TYR A 360 -25.10 8.85 4.67
N ALA A 361 -24.30 7.92 5.20
CA ALA A 361 -23.57 6.96 4.39
C ALA A 361 -24.53 6.09 3.54
N PRO A 362 -24.33 6.00 2.22
CA PRO A 362 -25.27 5.34 1.31
C PRO A 362 -25.23 3.81 1.38
N THR A 363 -24.16 3.23 1.92
CA THR A 363 -23.97 1.77 2.07
C THR A 363 -23.50 1.39 3.46
N GLY A 364 -23.50 0.09 3.79
CA GLY A 364 -23.00 -0.42 5.07
C GLY A 364 -21.49 -0.22 5.26
N LEU A 365 -21.01 -0.48 6.47
CA LEU A 365 -19.61 -0.23 6.87
C LEU A 365 -18.64 -1.00 5.96
N GLY A 366 -17.64 -0.30 5.41
CA GLY A 366 -16.65 -0.85 4.46
C GLY A 366 -17.07 -0.78 3.00
N GLY A 367 -18.28 -0.32 2.70
CA GLY A 367 -18.78 -0.12 1.33
C GLY A 367 -18.64 1.32 0.83
N ASN A 368 -18.31 2.26 1.70
CA ASN A 368 -18.26 3.68 1.36
C ASN A 368 -16.80 4.11 1.16
N ARG A 369 -16.42 4.49 -0.07
CA ARG A 369 -15.09 5.03 -0.40
C ARG A 369 -14.95 6.45 0.14
N VAL A 370 -13.74 6.80 0.58
CA VAL A 370 -13.41 8.13 1.12
C VAL A 370 -12.08 8.62 0.54
N GLU A 371 -11.97 9.91 0.29
CA GLU A 371 -10.80 10.56 -0.33
C GLU A 371 -10.15 11.58 0.62
N THR A 372 -8.91 11.98 0.33
CA THR A 372 -8.24 13.07 1.08
C THR A 372 -9.13 14.31 1.12
N GLY A 373 -9.37 14.82 2.34
CA GLY A 373 -10.20 15.97 2.62
C GLY A 373 -11.61 15.61 3.08
N ASP A 374 -12.03 14.35 2.94
CA ASP A 374 -13.32 13.88 3.45
C ASP A 374 -13.34 13.84 4.98
N VAL A 375 -14.53 14.06 5.55
CA VAL A 375 -14.81 13.90 6.98
C VAL A 375 -15.77 12.74 7.17
N VAL A 376 -15.31 11.66 7.80
CA VAL A 376 -16.11 10.49 8.17
C VAL A 376 -16.51 10.62 9.62
N ARG A 377 -17.81 10.72 9.90
CA ARG A 377 -18.36 10.89 11.25
C ARG A 377 -19.20 9.68 11.64
N PHE A 378 -18.85 9.07 12.77
CA PHE A 378 -19.66 8.06 13.45
C PHE A 378 -20.33 8.69 14.65
N THR A 379 -21.65 8.55 14.81
CA THR A 379 -22.39 9.15 15.93
C THR A 379 -23.22 8.11 16.65
N TYR A 380 -23.14 8.09 17.98
CA TYR A 380 -24.04 7.28 18.81
C TYR A 380 -25.31 8.08 19.10
N THR A 381 -26.44 7.59 18.59
CA THR A 381 -27.68 8.35 18.51
C THR A 381 -28.82 7.64 19.24
N GLU A 382 -29.61 8.40 20.00
CA GLU A 382 -30.88 7.93 20.56
C GLU A 382 -32.00 7.96 19.51
N TYR A 383 -32.57 6.81 19.17
CA TYR A 383 -33.57 6.67 18.11
C TYR A 383 -34.85 7.49 18.36
N ALA A 384 -35.28 7.59 19.61
CA ALA A 384 -36.53 8.28 19.95
C ALA A 384 -36.47 9.81 19.80
N THR A 385 -35.27 10.40 19.95
CA THR A 385 -35.08 11.85 20.05
C THR A 385 -34.17 12.40 18.95
N GLY A 386 -33.35 11.55 18.32
CA GLY A 386 -32.28 11.95 17.41
C GLY A 386 -31.11 12.64 18.11
N ALA A 387 -31.01 12.53 19.43
CA ALA A 387 -29.93 13.15 20.19
C ALA A 387 -28.62 12.37 19.99
N GLU A 388 -27.59 13.08 19.55
CA GLU A 388 -26.21 12.61 19.53
C GLU A 388 -25.63 12.62 20.94
N LEU A 389 -25.09 11.49 21.38
CA LEU A 389 -24.56 11.29 22.73
C LEU A 389 -23.03 11.24 22.77
N THR A 390 -22.39 10.74 21.71
CA THR A 390 -20.94 10.71 21.50
C THR A 390 -20.61 10.46 20.02
N HIS A 391 -19.37 10.70 19.60
CA HIS A 391 -18.98 10.64 18.19
C HIS A 391 -17.52 10.27 17.94
N VAL A 392 -17.22 9.80 16.73
CA VAL A 392 -15.86 9.70 16.17
C VAL A 392 -15.83 10.49 14.87
N ASN A 393 -15.09 11.60 14.85
CA ASN A 393 -14.91 12.46 13.68
C ASN A 393 -13.51 12.24 13.09
N ILE A 394 -13.46 11.65 11.90
CA ILE A 394 -12.22 11.32 11.20
C ILE A 394 -12.08 12.25 10.01
N THR A 395 -10.99 13.00 9.94
CA THR A 395 -10.60 13.73 8.72
C THR A 395 -9.61 12.87 7.93
N VAL A 396 -9.85 12.62 6.65
CA VAL A 396 -8.93 11.87 5.80
C VAL A 396 -7.82 12.81 5.33
N GLY A 397 -6.60 12.59 5.83
CA GLY A 397 -5.41 13.37 5.50
C GLY A 397 -4.54 12.70 4.44
N ASN A 398 -3.57 13.45 3.89
CA ASN A 398 -2.57 12.90 2.98
C ASN A 398 -1.69 11.86 3.67
N VAL A 399 -1.49 10.71 3.01
CA VAL A 399 -0.47 9.73 3.40
C VAL A 399 0.90 10.33 3.19
N SER A 400 1.50 10.81 4.26
CA SER A 400 2.96 10.81 4.38
C SER A 400 3.34 10.38 5.78
N GLY A 401 3.40 9.06 5.93
CA GLY A 401 4.15 8.40 7.00
C GLY A 401 3.30 7.70 8.05
N THR A 402 3.02 6.42 7.85
CA THR A 402 3.09 5.36 8.88
C THR A 402 2.95 3.98 8.22
N ALA A 403 3.70 2.98 8.72
CA ALA A 403 3.71 1.54 8.39
C ALA A 403 4.65 1.01 7.27
N ASP A 404 5.64 1.79 6.82
CA ASP A 404 6.77 1.27 6.00
C ASP A 404 8.11 1.81 6.54
N THR A 405 8.29 1.73 7.87
CA THR A 405 9.14 2.67 8.64
C THR A 405 10.63 2.34 8.70
N THR A 406 11.28 2.04 7.57
CA THR A 406 12.75 2.18 7.46
C THR A 406 13.23 2.77 6.13
N GLY A 407 12.32 3.05 5.20
CA GLY A 407 12.57 3.79 3.96
C GLY A 407 12.17 5.26 4.03
N PRO A 408 12.72 6.13 3.17
CA PRO A 408 12.21 7.48 3.00
C PRO A 408 10.74 7.48 2.54
N ALA A 409 9.99 8.55 2.84
CA ALA A 409 8.57 8.66 2.51
C ALA A 409 8.25 8.30 1.05
N HIS A 410 7.26 7.42 0.84
CA HIS A 410 6.82 6.89 -0.45
C HIS A 410 5.61 7.67 -1.00
N GLY A 411 5.83 8.93 -1.36
CA GLY A 411 4.88 9.69 -2.18
C GLY A 411 5.36 9.81 -3.64
N THR A 412 4.52 10.34 -4.52
CA THR A 412 4.93 10.58 -5.93
C THR A 412 6.17 11.48 -6.01
N GLY A 413 7.18 11.07 -6.77
CA GLY A 413 8.39 11.85 -7.02
C GLY A 413 8.33 12.60 -8.36
N PRO A 414 9.38 13.38 -8.68
CA PRO A 414 9.41 14.22 -9.87
C PRO A 414 9.88 13.43 -11.10
N ASN A 415 9.34 13.77 -12.27
CA ASN A 415 9.77 13.19 -13.56
C ASN A 415 10.92 13.98 -14.23
N THR A 416 11.41 15.04 -13.59
CA THR A 416 12.53 15.84 -14.10
C THR A 416 13.48 16.22 -12.97
N ALA A 417 14.74 16.47 -13.34
CA ALA A 417 15.78 17.01 -12.44
C ALA A 417 15.60 18.52 -12.14
N THR A 418 14.39 19.06 -12.27
CA THR A 418 14.14 20.49 -12.06
C THR A 418 14.25 20.84 -10.59
N ILE A 419 15.24 21.64 -10.20
CA ILE A 419 15.32 22.20 -8.85
C ILE A 419 14.17 23.18 -8.67
N ARG A 420 13.21 22.80 -7.84
CA ARG A 420 12.07 23.65 -7.45
C ARG A 420 12.52 24.74 -6.49
N TRP A 421 13.29 24.35 -5.48
CA TRP A 421 13.97 25.25 -4.56
C TRP A 421 15.22 24.57 -4.01
N GLN A 422 16.18 25.38 -3.58
CA GLN A 422 17.35 24.93 -2.82
C GLN A 422 17.62 25.95 -1.72
N THR A 423 17.88 25.47 -0.50
CA THR A 423 18.11 26.32 0.66
C THR A 423 19.43 25.93 1.31
N GLN A 424 20.35 26.90 1.41
CA GLN A 424 21.62 26.71 2.10
C GLN A 424 21.40 26.78 3.62
N VAL A 425 22.04 25.88 4.36
CA VAL A 425 22.00 25.78 5.83
C VAL A 425 23.41 25.93 6.44
N GLU A 426 23.45 26.09 7.76
CA GLU A 426 24.69 26.42 8.50
C GLU A 426 25.66 25.24 8.63
N GLU A 427 25.21 23.99 8.44
CA GLU A 427 26.04 22.77 8.52
C GLU A 427 25.55 21.70 7.52
N ALA A 428 26.28 20.59 7.35
CA ALA A 428 25.94 19.57 6.36
C ALA A 428 24.57 18.91 6.63
N PRO A 429 23.58 19.02 5.72
CA PRO A 429 22.25 18.44 5.90
C PRO A 429 22.22 16.94 5.59
N ASP A 430 23.04 16.16 6.30
CA ASP A 430 23.21 14.73 6.05
C ASP A 430 22.09 13.85 6.62
N GLY A 431 21.20 14.39 7.45
CA GLY A 431 20.00 13.69 7.86
C GLY A 431 19.07 13.40 6.68
N SER A 432 18.41 12.24 6.70
CA SER A 432 17.35 11.94 5.73
C SER A 432 16.15 12.86 5.98
N PRO A 433 15.57 13.51 4.95
CA PRO A 433 14.44 14.40 5.13
C PRO A 433 13.18 13.63 5.55
N LEU A 434 12.47 14.16 6.55
CA LEU A 434 11.16 13.67 6.99
C LEU A 434 10.08 14.66 6.54
N LEU A 435 9.02 14.15 5.93
CA LEU A 435 7.88 14.95 5.50
C LEU A 435 6.73 14.79 6.48
N TYR A 436 6.16 15.90 6.94
CA TYR A 436 4.98 15.90 7.79
C TYR A 436 4.29 17.26 7.78
N ASP A 437 2.97 17.28 7.62
CA ASP A 437 2.13 18.49 7.63
C ASP A 437 2.61 19.60 6.68
N GLY A 438 2.88 19.24 5.42
CA GLY A 438 3.34 20.18 4.39
C GLY A 438 4.74 20.76 4.63
N LYS A 439 5.49 20.21 5.60
CA LYS A 439 6.84 20.62 5.95
C LYS A 439 7.83 19.49 5.70
N VAL A 440 9.08 19.89 5.48
CA VAL A 440 10.24 18.99 5.44
C VAL A 440 11.12 19.28 6.65
N TYR A 441 11.45 18.24 7.39
CA TYR A 441 12.34 18.27 8.55
C TYR A 441 13.65 17.59 8.20
N ILE A 442 14.77 18.23 8.51
CA ILE A 442 16.09 17.69 8.19
C ILE A 442 17.09 18.12 9.25
N ALA A 443 17.91 17.18 9.70
CA ALA A 443 18.94 17.44 10.70
C ALA A 443 20.31 17.61 10.03
N THR A 444 21.14 18.46 10.62
CA THR A 444 22.52 18.67 10.17
C THR A 444 23.53 17.91 11.02
N TRP A 445 24.73 17.77 10.47
CA TRP A 445 25.85 17.02 11.00
C TRP A 445 27.17 17.75 10.70
N PRO A 446 28.24 17.56 11.49
CA PRO A 446 29.55 18.15 11.20
C PRO A 446 30.18 17.55 9.94
N ASP A 447 30.80 18.39 9.13
CA ASP A 447 31.60 17.98 7.97
C ASP A 447 32.61 16.85 8.34
N MET A 448 32.70 15.83 7.47
CA MET A 448 33.63 14.69 7.54
C MET A 448 35.12 15.05 7.69
N PHE A 449 35.52 16.31 7.47
CA PHE A 449 36.90 16.76 7.65
C PHE A 449 37.29 17.08 9.11
N PHE A 450 36.35 17.06 10.06
CA PHE A 450 36.59 17.21 11.52
C PHE A 450 37.58 18.33 11.89
N GLY A 451 37.61 19.42 11.11
CA GLY A 451 38.17 20.67 11.60
C GLY A 451 37.29 21.13 12.75
N GLU A 452 37.86 21.58 13.87
CA GLU A 452 37.07 22.13 14.98
C GLU A 452 36.14 23.23 14.43
N THR A 453 34.86 22.92 14.23
CA THR A 453 33.83 23.93 14.00
C THR A 453 33.23 24.23 15.36
N ASP A 454 33.37 25.48 15.80
CA ASP A 454 32.60 26.06 16.91
C ASP A 454 31.11 26.25 16.51
N GLU A 455 30.61 25.48 15.54
CA GLU A 455 29.34 25.70 14.85
C GLU A 455 28.26 24.74 15.39
N GLU A 456 27.12 25.31 15.75
CA GLU A 456 25.97 24.56 16.26
C GLU A 456 25.31 23.78 15.12
N MET A 457 24.97 22.52 15.35
CA MET A 457 24.11 21.76 14.44
C MET A 457 22.63 21.95 14.80
N TYR A 458 21.73 21.66 13.86
CA TYR A 458 20.31 21.89 14.06
C TYR A 458 19.44 20.81 13.42
N LEU A 459 18.24 20.66 13.98
CA LEU A 459 17.06 20.15 13.29
C LEU A 459 16.31 21.33 12.66
N TYR A 460 16.19 21.33 11.34
CA TYR A 460 15.47 22.34 10.58
C TYR A 460 14.06 21.87 10.24
N SER A 461 13.15 22.83 10.07
CA SER A 461 11.86 22.67 9.41
C SER A 461 11.75 23.69 8.30
N PHE A 462 11.39 23.25 7.09
CA PHE A 462 11.10 24.11 5.94
C PHE A 462 9.69 23.85 5.43
N ASP A 463 9.08 24.87 4.84
CA ASP A 463 7.90 24.69 4.01
C ASP A 463 8.25 23.83 2.79
N ALA A 464 7.57 22.69 2.61
CA ALA A 464 7.92 21.73 1.57
C ALA A 464 7.70 22.29 0.15
N SER A 465 6.83 23.29 -0.01
CA SER A 465 6.49 23.85 -1.32
C SER A 465 7.43 24.95 -1.79
N THR A 466 8.02 25.69 -0.86
CA THR A 466 8.80 26.91 -1.13
C THR A 466 10.24 26.84 -0.64
N GLY A 467 10.58 25.92 0.26
CA GLY A 467 11.89 25.87 0.91
C GLY A 467 12.09 26.95 1.98
N ALA A 468 11.03 27.70 2.31
CA ALA A 468 11.09 28.75 3.31
C ALA A 468 11.34 28.15 4.70
N LEU A 469 12.31 28.70 5.43
CA LEU A 469 12.61 28.29 6.80
C LEU A 469 11.40 28.54 7.71
N GLY A 470 10.91 27.48 8.34
CA GLY A 470 9.91 27.54 9.40
C GLY A 470 10.56 27.78 10.77
N TRP A 471 11.38 26.83 11.21
CA TRP A 471 12.14 26.93 12.46
C TRP A 471 13.43 26.11 12.39
N LYS A 472 14.36 26.39 13.30
CA LYS A 472 15.54 25.54 13.56
C LYS A 472 15.71 25.33 15.07
N ASN A 473 16.09 24.12 15.47
CA ASN A 473 16.24 23.69 16.87
C ASN A 473 17.64 23.07 17.07
N THR A 474 18.35 23.44 18.14
CA THR A 474 19.73 22.98 18.44
C THR A 474 19.80 21.62 19.14
N LEU A 475 18.69 20.90 19.30
CA LEU A 475 18.58 19.69 20.12
C LEU A 475 19.22 19.89 21.52
N ALA A 476 18.86 21.00 22.17
CA ALA A 476 19.31 21.48 23.48
C ALA A 476 20.79 21.90 23.61
N ASP A 477 21.73 21.30 22.88
CA ASP A 477 23.19 21.50 23.09
C ASP A 477 24.02 21.58 21.79
N GLY A 478 23.38 21.79 20.63
CA GLY A 478 24.07 21.95 19.33
C GLY A 478 24.52 20.62 18.69
N TYR A 479 24.06 19.48 19.21
CA TYR A 479 24.33 18.14 18.70
C TYR A 479 23.19 17.72 17.77
N GLY A 480 23.38 17.85 16.46
CA GLY A 480 22.39 17.54 15.42
C GLY A 480 22.09 16.05 15.29
N SER A 481 21.71 15.57 14.10
CA SER A 481 21.38 14.15 13.89
C SER A 481 21.63 13.73 12.44
N VAL A 482 22.08 12.49 12.24
CA VAL A 482 22.11 11.78 10.94
C VAL A 482 21.13 10.62 10.90
N ALA A 483 20.60 10.22 12.06
CA ALA A 483 19.66 9.12 12.14
C ALA A 483 18.33 9.54 11.49
N PRO A 484 17.61 8.61 10.83
CA PRO A 484 16.26 8.88 10.35
C PRO A 484 15.39 9.45 11.47
N LEU A 485 14.61 10.49 11.15
CA LEU A 485 13.67 11.11 12.08
C LEU A 485 12.34 10.32 12.09
N ALA A 486 11.62 10.36 13.20
CA ALA A 486 10.25 9.83 13.28
C ALA A 486 9.25 10.92 13.68
N VAL A 487 7.97 10.71 13.39
CA VAL A 487 6.89 11.63 13.78
C VAL A 487 5.75 10.89 14.45
N GLY A 488 5.13 11.52 15.46
CA GLY A 488 3.91 11.04 16.10
C GLY A 488 3.39 12.04 17.13
N ALA A 489 2.06 12.18 17.23
CA ALA A 489 1.38 13.10 18.15
C ALA A 489 1.97 14.53 18.14
N ASP A 490 2.10 15.10 16.93
CA ASP A 490 2.66 16.43 16.63
C ASP A 490 4.12 16.65 17.09
N LYS A 491 4.88 15.56 17.30
CA LYS A 491 6.28 15.60 17.71
C LYS A 491 7.17 14.94 16.66
N ILE A 492 8.32 15.57 16.39
CA ILE A 492 9.45 15.00 15.66
C ILE A 492 10.40 14.40 16.68
N PHE A 493 10.70 13.12 16.52
CA PHE A 493 11.66 12.39 17.34
C PHE A 493 12.99 12.32 16.61
N ALA A 494 14.04 12.78 17.28
CA ALA A 494 15.39 12.83 16.74
C ALA A 494 16.36 12.19 17.73
N ARG A 495 17.27 11.35 17.23
CA ARG A 495 18.40 10.86 18.03
C ARG A 495 19.61 11.73 17.77
N GLY A 496 20.02 12.49 18.78
CA GLY A 496 21.17 13.38 18.66
C GLY A 496 22.50 12.63 18.60
N THR A 497 23.52 13.29 18.07
CA THR A 497 24.90 12.74 17.98
C THR A 497 25.51 12.45 19.36
N ASN A 498 24.93 13.02 20.41
CA ASN A 498 25.31 12.82 21.81
C ASN A 498 24.62 11.61 22.47
N GLY A 499 23.88 10.78 21.74
CA GLY A 499 23.19 9.62 22.28
C GLY A 499 21.92 9.93 23.06
N VAL A 500 21.39 11.15 22.92
CA VAL A 500 20.14 11.57 23.54
C VAL A 500 19.00 11.49 22.53
N LEU A 501 17.86 10.98 22.97
CA LEU A 501 16.60 11.03 22.23
C LEU A 501 15.87 12.32 22.57
N TYR A 502 15.44 13.06 21.54
CA TYR A 502 14.71 14.31 21.67
C TYR A 502 13.33 14.16 21.05
N ALA A 503 12.33 14.78 21.69
CA ALA A 503 11.04 15.04 21.08
C ALA A 503 10.88 16.56 20.90
N VAL A 504 10.65 16.98 19.66
CA VAL A 504 10.52 18.38 19.26
C VAL A 504 9.13 18.60 18.71
N ASN A 505 8.42 19.62 19.18
CA ASN A 505 7.10 19.95 18.64
C ASN A 505 7.21 20.33 17.16
N ALA A 506 6.47 19.65 16.28
CA ALA A 506 6.55 19.81 14.83
C ALA A 506 6.16 21.23 14.36
N VAL A 507 5.21 21.87 15.07
CA VAL A 507 4.73 23.20 14.72
C VAL A 507 5.69 24.29 15.19
N SER A 508 6.06 24.27 16.47
CA SER A 508 6.80 25.35 17.11
C SER A 508 8.32 25.17 17.07
N GLY A 509 8.80 23.96 16.79
CA GLY A 509 10.22 23.61 16.89
C GLY A 509 10.76 23.61 18.30
N ALA A 510 9.91 23.55 19.34
CA ALA A 510 10.37 23.54 20.73
C ALA A 510 10.65 22.12 21.20
N THR A 511 11.78 21.88 21.85
CA THR A 511 12.06 20.60 22.51
C THR A 511 11.08 20.41 23.68
N VAL A 512 10.27 19.36 23.60
CA VAL A 512 9.24 19.02 24.59
C VAL A 512 9.86 18.23 25.73
N TRP A 513 10.62 17.19 25.38
CA TRP A 513 11.34 16.34 26.32
C TRP A 513 12.59 15.76 25.65
N SER A 514 13.51 15.27 26.48
CA SER A 514 14.71 14.57 26.03
C SER A 514 15.14 13.52 27.05
N THR A 515 15.62 12.37 26.57
CA THR A 515 16.07 11.24 27.41
C THR A 515 17.39 10.69 26.88
N PRO A 516 18.44 10.56 27.71
CA PRO A 516 19.67 9.86 27.33
C PRO A 516 19.38 8.36 27.07
N LEU A 517 19.82 7.85 25.92
CA LEU A 517 19.75 6.42 25.58
C LEU A 517 21.04 5.67 25.91
N ASP A 518 22.15 6.40 25.89
CA ASP A 518 23.51 5.90 26.08
C ASP A 518 24.18 6.67 27.24
N ASP A 519 25.25 6.10 27.82
CA ASP A 519 26.00 6.77 28.90
C ASP A 519 26.57 8.11 28.41
N PRO A 520 26.11 9.26 28.94
CA PRO A 520 26.55 10.56 28.48
C PRO A 520 28.03 10.84 28.78
N ALA A 521 28.68 10.02 29.62
CA ALA A 521 30.12 10.12 29.88
C ALA A 521 30.98 9.45 28.80
N VAL A 522 30.37 8.67 27.89
CA VAL A 522 31.07 7.94 26.83
C VAL A 522 30.89 8.67 25.51
N VAL A 523 32.01 9.00 24.85
CA VAL A 523 31.98 9.54 23.49
C VAL A 523 31.56 8.43 22.54
N ILE A 524 30.36 8.56 21.97
CA ILE A 524 29.84 7.60 21.00
C ILE A 524 30.59 7.80 19.68
N PRO A 525 31.22 6.75 19.12
CA PRO A 525 31.82 6.81 17.79
C PRO A 525 30.77 7.20 16.77
N TRP A 526 31.14 8.06 15.81
CA TRP A 526 30.26 8.52 14.74
C TRP A 526 29.61 7.38 13.94
N SER A 527 30.25 6.22 13.85
CA SER A 527 29.68 5.04 13.18
C SER A 527 28.49 4.44 13.92
N GLN A 528 28.24 4.79 15.19
CA GLN A 528 27.24 4.15 16.04
C GLN A 528 25.98 4.99 16.27
N VAL A 529 25.93 6.23 15.78
CA VAL A 529 24.83 7.19 16.03
C VAL A 529 23.74 7.18 14.95
N ASN A 530 23.61 6.06 14.24
CA ASN A 530 22.96 5.99 12.93
C ASN A 530 21.56 5.36 12.92
N SER A 531 21.20 4.56 13.94
CA SER A 531 19.84 4.00 14.05
C SER A 531 18.86 5.05 14.58
N GLY A 532 17.75 5.25 13.86
CA GLY A 532 16.71 6.21 14.20
C GLY A 532 15.64 5.65 15.12
N PRO A 533 14.78 6.52 15.70
CA PRO A 533 13.52 6.11 16.29
C PRO A 533 12.54 5.59 15.25
N CYS A 534 11.63 4.72 15.69
CA CYS A 534 10.45 4.27 14.95
C CYS A 534 9.21 4.53 15.82
N VAL A 535 8.17 5.13 15.23
CA VAL A 535 6.86 5.23 15.88
C VAL A 535 5.97 4.12 15.32
N TRP A 536 5.50 3.24 16.20
CA TRP A 536 4.60 2.14 15.88
C TRP A 536 3.55 1.98 16.96
N ASN A 537 2.27 1.88 16.59
CA ASN A 537 1.13 1.77 17.52
C ASN A 537 1.22 2.77 18.71
N ASN A 538 1.56 4.02 18.36
CA ASN A 538 1.73 5.16 19.26
C ASN A 538 2.73 4.90 20.41
N ARG A 539 3.73 4.07 20.13
CA ARG A 539 4.91 3.83 20.95
C ARG A 539 6.14 4.17 20.12
N LEU A 540 7.19 4.59 20.82
CA LEU A 540 8.46 5.00 20.23
C LEU A 540 9.51 3.92 20.52
N PHE A 541 9.95 3.22 19.49
CA PHE A 541 10.97 2.20 19.54
C PHE A 541 12.31 2.78 19.09
N VAL A 542 13.38 2.57 19.86
CA VAL A 542 14.71 3.08 19.51
C VAL A 542 15.82 2.25 20.13
N LEU A 543 16.92 2.07 19.39
CA LEU A 543 18.10 1.34 19.84
C LEU A 543 19.14 2.28 20.49
N SER A 544 19.72 1.84 21.60
CA SER A 544 20.94 2.42 22.18
C SER A 544 22.17 2.00 21.37
N ALA A 545 23.11 2.92 21.13
CA ALA A 545 24.31 2.64 20.32
C ALA A 545 25.25 1.65 20.98
N LEU A 546 25.50 1.84 22.28
CA LEU A 546 26.67 1.24 22.92
C LEU A 546 26.43 -0.20 23.36
N ASN A 547 25.18 -0.56 23.65
CA ASN A 547 24.82 -1.87 24.20
C ASN A 547 23.69 -2.57 23.44
N GLY A 548 23.20 -1.98 22.33
CA GLY A 548 22.15 -2.57 21.51
C GLY A 548 20.80 -2.69 22.22
N THR A 549 20.60 -1.97 23.33
CA THR A 549 19.34 -2.02 24.06
C THR A 549 18.23 -1.46 23.19
N MET A 550 17.20 -2.27 22.94
CA MET A 550 15.95 -1.77 22.41
C MET A 550 15.15 -1.13 23.53
N ASN A 551 14.74 0.12 23.33
CA ASN A 551 13.95 0.90 24.27
C ASN A 551 12.58 1.20 23.67
N VAL A 552 11.54 1.10 24.48
CA VAL A 552 10.17 1.48 24.13
C VAL A 552 9.73 2.61 25.03
N PHE A 553 9.29 3.73 24.45
CA PHE A 553 8.74 4.86 25.16
C PHE A 553 7.30 5.14 24.70
N THR A 554 6.52 5.77 25.58
CA THR A 554 5.36 6.55 25.14
C THR A 554 5.82 7.77 24.32
N LEU A 555 4.95 8.33 23.48
CA LEU A 555 5.28 9.54 22.71
C LEU A 555 5.54 10.80 23.59
N ASP A 556 5.14 10.75 24.87
CA ASP A 556 5.40 11.80 25.85
C ASP A 556 6.64 11.52 26.71
N GLY A 557 7.41 10.47 26.38
CA GLY A 557 8.76 10.25 26.91
C GLY A 557 8.85 9.34 28.14
N ALA A 558 7.73 8.74 28.57
CA ALA A 558 7.77 7.72 29.62
C ALA A 558 8.29 6.39 29.07
N LEU A 559 9.36 5.86 29.67
CA LEU A 559 9.91 4.54 29.34
C LEU A 559 8.92 3.44 29.72
N MET A 560 8.61 2.56 28.78
CA MET A 560 7.69 1.44 28.95
C MET A 560 8.43 0.11 29.11
N TYR A 561 9.43 -0.15 28.27
CA TYR A 561 10.11 -1.44 28.23
C TYR A 561 11.53 -1.30 27.66
N GLN A 562 12.41 -2.21 28.07
CA GLN A 562 13.78 -2.31 27.57
C GLN A 562 14.19 -3.78 27.39
N LYS A 563 14.93 -4.07 26.33
CA LYS A 563 15.57 -5.36 26.08
C LYS A 563 17.01 -5.17 25.61
N GLU A 564 17.96 -5.63 26.41
CA GLU A 564 19.38 -5.59 26.06
C GLU A 564 19.74 -6.77 25.14
N THR A 565 20.22 -6.49 23.92
CA THR A 565 20.74 -7.54 23.01
C THR A 565 22.25 -7.71 23.11
N GLY A 566 22.93 -6.78 23.79
CA GLY A 566 24.40 -6.71 23.86
C GLY A 566 25.04 -6.21 22.56
N GLY A 567 26.31 -5.82 22.68
CA GLY A 567 27.14 -5.31 21.59
C GLY A 567 26.78 -3.91 21.11
N THR A 568 27.59 -3.36 20.20
CA THR A 568 27.40 -2.01 19.66
C THR A 568 26.58 -2.03 18.39
N ILE A 569 25.64 -1.09 18.23
CA ILE A 569 24.94 -0.87 16.97
C ILE A 569 25.85 -0.05 16.04
N GLU A 570 26.46 -0.68 15.04
CA GLU A 570 27.42 -0.03 14.12
C GLU A 570 26.82 0.51 12.82
N TYR A 571 25.57 0.16 12.48
CA TYR A 571 24.96 0.49 11.19
C TYR A 571 23.54 1.04 11.35
N PHE A 572 22.94 1.50 10.24
CA PHE A 572 21.58 2.04 10.19
C PHE A 572 20.58 0.89 10.29
N THR A 573 20.23 0.49 11.51
CA THR A 573 19.32 -0.62 11.81
C THR A 573 18.14 -0.14 12.64
N THR A 574 17.40 0.84 12.11
CA THR A 574 16.18 1.38 12.73
C THR A 574 15.14 0.26 12.91
N PRO A 575 14.48 0.15 14.08
CA PRO A 575 13.38 -0.79 14.27
C PRO A 575 12.22 -0.54 13.29
N VAL A 576 11.43 -1.56 12.98
CA VAL A 576 10.23 -1.44 12.15
C VAL A 576 9.07 -2.20 12.78
N GLY A 577 7.88 -1.61 12.75
CA GLY A 577 6.65 -2.31 13.14
C GLY A 577 5.87 -2.80 11.91
N TYR A 578 5.30 -3.99 12.00
CA TYR A 578 4.44 -4.56 10.97
C TYR A 578 3.44 -5.53 11.61
N GLY A 579 2.15 -5.25 11.44
CA GLY A 579 1.08 -5.98 12.14
C GLY A 579 1.18 -5.87 13.65
N ASP A 580 1.25 -6.99 14.34
CA ASP A 580 1.39 -7.10 15.80
C ASP A 580 2.84 -7.36 16.25
N THR A 581 3.81 -7.13 15.35
CA THR A 581 5.22 -7.48 15.56
C THR A 581 6.13 -6.27 15.28
N VAL A 582 7.18 -6.12 16.09
CA VAL A 582 8.28 -5.18 15.86
C VAL A 582 9.56 -5.95 15.59
N TYR A 583 10.25 -5.60 14.50
CA TYR A 583 11.52 -6.18 14.11
C TYR A 583 12.67 -5.21 14.33
N PHE A 584 13.79 -5.71 14.84
CA PHE A 584 15.00 -4.92 15.03
C PHE A 584 16.26 -5.79 15.05
N ALA A 585 17.40 -5.21 14.66
CA ALA A 585 18.68 -5.91 14.68
C ALA A 585 19.42 -5.71 16.02
N GLY A 586 19.89 -6.80 16.61
CA GLY A 586 20.87 -6.79 17.70
C GLY A 586 22.27 -7.11 17.19
N ASN A 587 23.17 -6.14 17.22
CA ASN A 587 24.51 -6.29 16.62
C ASN A 587 25.51 -7.08 17.48
N GLY A 588 25.34 -7.22 18.80
CA GLY A 588 26.20 -8.10 19.60
C GLY A 588 26.01 -9.59 19.33
N THR A 589 24.85 -9.95 18.79
CA THR A 589 24.41 -11.33 18.54
C THR A 589 24.29 -11.66 17.05
N HIS A 590 24.45 -10.66 16.17
CA HIS A 590 24.20 -10.77 14.72
C HIS A 590 22.78 -11.27 14.44
N THR A 591 21.81 -10.80 15.22
CA THR A 591 20.46 -11.40 15.26
C THR A 591 19.41 -10.37 14.89
N LEU A 592 18.49 -10.74 13.99
CA LEU A 592 17.23 -10.06 13.80
C LEU A 592 16.22 -10.61 14.82
N TYR A 593 15.64 -9.73 15.63
CA TYR A 593 14.61 -10.07 16.61
C TYR A 593 13.23 -9.70 16.08
N ALA A 594 12.25 -10.54 16.38
CA ALA A 594 10.83 -10.25 16.24
C ALA A 594 10.19 -10.28 17.64
N ILE A 595 9.61 -9.16 18.06
CA ILE A 595 8.92 -9.07 19.34
C ILE A 595 7.46 -8.72 19.14
N ASP A 596 6.60 -9.27 19.99
CA ASP A 596 5.21 -8.88 20.09
C ASP A 596 5.11 -7.42 20.53
N ASP A 597 4.31 -6.62 19.83
CA ASP A 597 4.30 -5.16 20.02
C ASP A 597 3.58 -4.70 21.29
N LEU A 598 2.79 -5.59 21.93
CA LEU A 598 2.04 -5.35 23.16
C LEU A 598 2.73 -5.94 24.39
N THR A 599 3.12 -7.21 24.32
CA THR A 599 3.71 -7.96 25.45
C THR A 599 5.23 -7.85 25.51
N TYR A 600 5.86 -7.39 24.42
CA TYR A 600 7.32 -7.31 24.24
C TYR A 600 8.05 -8.64 24.35
N GLN A 601 7.30 -9.74 24.34
CA GLN A 601 7.88 -11.08 24.32
C GLN A 601 8.46 -11.36 22.95
N GLU A 602 9.58 -12.08 22.94
CA GLU A 602 10.17 -12.55 21.69
C GLU A 602 9.25 -13.59 21.05
N ARG A 603 8.88 -13.34 19.79
CA ARG A 603 8.14 -14.31 18.97
C ARG A 603 9.10 -15.28 18.32
N TRP A 604 10.15 -14.73 17.69
CA TRP A 604 11.22 -15.50 17.07
C TRP A 604 12.46 -14.62 16.88
N ASN A 605 13.58 -15.25 16.53
CA ASN A 605 14.80 -14.56 16.14
C ASN A 605 15.53 -15.31 15.00
N VAL A 606 16.33 -14.58 14.22
CA VAL A 606 17.18 -15.14 13.15
C VAL A 606 18.59 -14.61 13.28
N THR A 607 19.56 -15.52 13.43
CA THR A 607 20.98 -15.17 13.56
C THR A 607 21.74 -15.37 12.24
N THR A 608 22.44 -14.32 11.80
CA THR A 608 23.31 -14.34 10.63
C THR A 608 24.77 -14.57 11.01
N GLN A 609 25.61 -14.89 10.00
CA GLN A 609 27.05 -15.06 10.22
C GLN A 609 27.77 -13.71 10.40
N GLU A 610 27.25 -12.67 9.75
CA GLU A 610 27.82 -11.31 9.72
C GLU A 610 26.82 -10.31 10.30
N LEU A 611 27.32 -9.12 10.66
CA LEU A 611 26.51 -8.01 11.17
C LEU A 611 25.43 -7.59 10.15
N ILE A 612 24.23 -7.35 10.66
CA ILE A 612 23.12 -6.77 9.89
C ILE A 612 23.45 -5.28 9.66
N ARG A 613 23.39 -4.84 8.41
CA ARG A 613 23.83 -3.50 7.99
C ARG A 613 22.72 -2.57 7.54
N SER A 614 21.54 -3.11 7.28
CA SER A 614 20.35 -2.35 6.93
C SER A 614 19.27 -2.51 7.99
N SER A 615 18.33 -1.58 7.96
CA SER A 615 17.12 -1.71 8.73
C SER A 615 16.23 -2.79 8.10
N PRO A 616 15.46 -3.56 8.88
CA PRO A 616 14.52 -4.52 8.34
C PRO A 616 13.40 -3.83 7.53
N VAL A 617 12.98 -4.47 6.44
CA VAL A 617 11.90 -4.04 5.55
C VAL A 617 10.86 -5.14 5.49
N CYS A 618 9.57 -4.82 5.64
CA CYS A 618 8.51 -5.83 5.76
C CYS A 618 7.51 -5.72 4.62
N GLY A 619 7.04 -6.85 4.10
CA GLY A 619 5.94 -6.87 3.12
C GLY A 619 5.79 -8.21 2.41
N GLY A 620 4.62 -8.46 1.84
CA GLY A 620 4.32 -9.74 1.19
C GLY A 620 4.49 -10.96 2.10
N GLY A 621 4.33 -10.79 3.42
CA GLY A 621 4.51 -11.85 4.42
C GLY A 621 5.96 -12.15 4.82
N ASN A 622 6.93 -11.35 4.38
CA ASN A 622 8.34 -11.55 4.70
C ASN A 622 8.98 -10.30 5.34
N VAL A 623 10.14 -10.54 5.97
CA VAL A 623 11.07 -9.52 6.45
C VAL A 623 12.37 -9.64 5.66
N TYR A 624 12.83 -8.52 5.11
CA TYR A 624 14.01 -8.39 4.27
C TYR A 624 15.07 -7.55 4.96
N PHE A 625 16.32 -7.99 4.86
CA PHE A 625 17.46 -7.27 5.45
C PHE A 625 18.77 -7.75 4.81
N SER A 626 19.82 -6.95 4.96
CA SER A 626 21.12 -7.20 4.33
C SER A 626 22.28 -7.19 5.32
N THR A 627 23.26 -8.05 5.05
CA THR A 627 24.61 -8.00 5.60
C THR A 627 25.57 -7.47 4.53
N TYR A 628 26.88 -7.51 4.78
CA TYR A 628 27.87 -7.15 3.77
C TYR A 628 27.84 -8.06 2.53
N ASP A 629 27.58 -9.36 2.71
CA ASP A 629 27.72 -10.37 1.66
C ASP A 629 26.39 -10.98 1.22
N SER A 630 25.26 -10.66 1.87
CA SER A 630 24.00 -11.35 1.61
C SER A 630 22.76 -10.49 1.87
N LEU A 631 21.77 -10.62 0.98
CA LEU A 631 20.40 -10.16 1.15
C LEU A 631 19.55 -11.35 1.59
N PHE A 632 18.75 -11.16 2.63
CA PHE A 632 17.91 -12.19 3.23
C PHE A 632 16.44 -11.86 3.08
N ALA A 633 15.62 -12.91 2.94
CA ALA A 633 14.19 -12.90 3.18
C ALA A 633 13.83 -14.00 4.17
N VAL A 634 13.13 -13.63 5.25
CA VAL A 634 12.61 -14.56 6.25
C VAL A 634 11.11 -14.36 6.41
N ASN A 635 10.39 -15.41 6.79
CA ASN A 635 8.96 -15.32 7.01
C ASN A 635 8.64 -14.41 8.21
N ALA A 636 7.68 -13.50 8.05
CA ALA A 636 7.34 -12.53 9.09
C ALA A 636 6.67 -13.17 10.34
N ILE A 637 5.99 -14.31 10.18
CA ILE A 637 5.22 -14.97 11.23
C ILE A 637 6.13 -15.77 12.16
N ASP A 638 7.05 -16.55 11.60
CA ASP A 638 7.82 -17.55 12.37
C ASP A 638 9.35 -17.45 12.19
N GLY A 639 9.84 -16.51 11.38
CA GLY A 639 11.27 -16.34 11.12
C GLY A 639 11.89 -17.44 10.27
N SER A 640 11.08 -18.34 9.70
CA SER A 640 11.59 -19.41 8.85
C SER A 640 12.31 -18.85 7.61
N PRO A 641 13.42 -19.48 7.17
CA PRO A 641 14.22 -18.95 6.07
C PRO A 641 13.45 -19.05 4.75
N GLY A 642 13.28 -17.93 4.05
CA GLY A 642 12.72 -17.87 2.71
C GLY A 642 13.81 -18.08 1.66
N TRP A 643 14.61 -17.05 1.42
CA TRP A 643 15.76 -17.09 0.51
C TRP A 643 16.91 -16.21 1.02
N ALA A 644 18.12 -16.49 0.53
CA ALA A 644 19.30 -15.65 0.75
C ALA A 644 20.15 -15.62 -0.52
N VAL A 645 20.53 -14.43 -0.98
CA VAL A 645 21.32 -14.24 -2.19
C VAL A 645 22.59 -13.43 -1.92
N PRO A 646 23.71 -13.75 -2.59
CA PRO A 646 24.95 -13.01 -2.39
C PRO A 646 24.86 -11.62 -3.03
N ILE A 647 25.31 -10.61 -2.29
CA ILE A 647 25.35 -9.20 -2.73
C ILE A 647 26.67 -8.56 -2.31
N ASN A 648 27.01 -7.40 -2.87
CA ASN A 648 28.05 -6.50 -2.37
C ASN A 648 27.40 -5.38 -1.55
N GLY A 649 26.85 -5.76 -0.40
CA GLY A 649 25.97 -4.94 0.41
C GLY A 649 26.63 -3.68 0.98
N THR A 650 25.85 -2.61 1.04
CA THR A 650 26.25 -1.33 1.65
C THR A 650 25.48 -1.09 2.96
N THR A 651 25.40 0.17 3.39
CA THR A 651 24.63 0.62 4.55
C THR A 651 23.22 1.10 4.19
N GLY A 652 22.89 1.18 2.89
CA GLY A 652 21.56 1.60 2.44
C GLY A 652 20.51 0.55 2.81
N THR A 653 19.37 1.02 3.33
CA THR A 653 18.23 0.14 3.59
C THR A 653 17.52 -0.16 2.25
N PRO A 654 17.18 -1.44 1.95
CA PRO A 654 16.42 -1.76 0.76
C PRO A 654 15.08 -1.02 0.70
N ALA A 655 14.60 -0.70 -0.50
CA ALA A 655 13.22 -0.24 -0.68
C ALA A 655 12.36 -1.38 -1.25
N LEU A 656 11.22 -1.66 -0.65
CA LEU A 656 10.26 -2.67 -1.14
C LEU A 656 9.08 -1.96 -1.81
N LYS A 657 8.79 -2.31 -3.07
CA LYS A 657 7.59 -1.81 -3.75
C LYS A 657 7.11 -2.81 -4.79
N ASP A 658 5.81 -3.09 -4.78
CA ASP A 658 5.12 -3.92 -5.78
C ASP A 658 5.82 -5.28 -6.06
N GLY A 659 6.40 -5.88 -5.02
CA GLY A 659 7.11 -7.16 -5.10
C GLY A 659 8.58 -7.07 -5.55
N PHE A 660 9.15 -5.86 -5.64
CA PHE A 660 10.56 -5.63 -5.97
C PHE A 660 11.31 -4.99 -4.81
N LEU A 661 12.55 -5.43 -4.60
CA LEU A 661 13.51 -4.91 -3.63
C LEU A 661 14.61 -4.15 -4.35
N TYR A 662 14.72 -2.85 -4.10
CA TYR A 662 15.78 -2.01 -4.63
C TYR A 662 16.90 -1.88 -3.60
N VAL A 663 18.09 -2.35 -3.94
CA VAL A 663 19.22 -2.51 -3.02
C VAL A 663 20.44 -1.75 -3.54
N GLY A 664 20.99 -0.88 -2.70
CA GLY A 664 22.22 -0.14 -3.01
C GLY A 664 23.46 -1.00 -2.77
N GLU A 665 24.26 -1.20 -3.81
CA GLU A 665 25.49 -1.98 -3.80
C GLU A 665 26.73 -1.13 -4.14
N THR A 666 27.91 -1.76 -4.04
CA THR A 666 29.18 -1.09 -4.36
C THR A 666 29.33 -0.64 -5.82
N ASP A 667 28.56 -1.22 -6.74
CA ASP A 667 28.60 -0.98 -8.18
C ASP A 667 27.31 -0.35 -8.75
N GLY A 668 26.35 -0.01 -7.90
CA GLY A 668 25.14 0.72 -8.30
C GLY A 668 23.88 0.30 -7.56
N LEU A 669 22.73 0.47 -8.20
CA LEU A 669 21.44 0.06 -7.67
C LEU A 669 20.98 -1.24 -8.35
N HIS A 670 20.60 -2.23 -7.55
CA HIS A 670 20.11 -3.52 -8.02
C HIS A 670 18.64 -3.68 -7.67
N CYS A 671 17.89 -4.36 -8.52
CA CYS A 671 16.49 -4.71 -8.29
C CYS A 671 16.34 -6.23 -8.20
N TYR A 672 15.78 -6.68 -7.09
CA TYR A 672 15.53 -8.08 -6.81
C TYR A 672 14.04 -8.36 -6.71
N ASN A 673 13.62 -9.51 -7.20
CA ASN A 673 12.29 -10.03 -6.96
C ASN A 673 12.12 -10.40 -5.48
N ALA A 674 11.22 -9.75 -4.76
CA ALA A 674 11.04 -9.93 -3.32
C ALA A 674 10.57 -11.35 -2.94
N ALA A 675 9.87 -12.05 -3.83
CA ALA A 675 9.39 -13.41 -3.56
C ALA A 675 10.48 -14.47 -3.73
N THR A 676 11.44 -14.25 -4.65
CA THR A 676 12.39 -15.30 -5.06
C THR A 676 13.87 -14.96 -4.81
N GLY A 677 14.19 -13.69 -4.62
CA GLY A 677 15.55 -13.17 -4.54
C GLY A 677 16.27 -13.09 -5.89
N ALA A 678 15.59 -13.35 -7.02
CA ALA A 678 16.20 -13.24 -8.34
C ALA A 678 16.48 -11.77 -8.69
N GLU A 679 17.68 -11.45 -9.18
CA GLU A 679 17.98 -10.13 -9.74
C GLU A 679 17.22 -9.95 -11.06
N GLU A 680 16.43 -8.88 -11.14
CA GLU A 680 15.61 -8.53 -12.30
C GLU A 680 16.37 -7.58 -13.23
N TRP A 681 17.05 -6.60 -12.65
CA TRP A 681 17.92 -5.67 -13.35
C TRP A 681 18.94 -5.04 -12.38
N HIS A 682 20.02 -4.47 -12.93
CA HIS A 682 20.92 -3.58 -12.19
C HIS A 682 21.27 -2.35 -13.03
N PHE A 683 21.46 -1.23 -12.35
CA PHE A 683 21.92 0.03 -12.93
C PHE A 683 23.32 0.35 -12.41
N SER A 684 24.31 0.29 -13.30
CA SER A 684 25.70 0.56 -12.94
C SER A 684 25.95 2.05 -12.66
N SER A 685 26.44 2.35 -11.45
CA SER A 685 26.83 3.70 -11.05
C SER A 685 27.95 3.65 -9.99
N ALA A 686 28.24 4.77 -9.34
CA ALA A 686 29.09 4.75 -8.14
C ALA A 686 28.34 4.08 -6.96
N LYS A 687 29.09 3.69 -5.93
CA LYS A 687 28.54 3.05 -4.71
C LYS A 687 27.30 3.80 -4.19
N VAL A 688 26.22 3.07 -3.99
CA VAL A 688 24.97 3.57 -3.42
C VAL A 688 24.92 3.17 -1.95
N SER A 689 25.21 4.12 -1.04
CA SER A 689 25.26 3.85 0.41
C SER A 689 24.05 4.40 1.19
N VAL A 690 23.14 5.07 0.50
CA VAL A 690 21.89 5.65 1.04
C VAL A 690 20.71 4.77 0.65
N SER A 691 19.60 4.90 1.39
CA SER A 691 18.37 4.16 1.11
C SER A 691 17.68 4.71 -0.14
N PRO A 692 17.28 3.88 -1.12
CA PRO A 692 16.46 4.33 -2.25
C PRO A 692 15.06 4.76 -1.81
N ALA A 693 14.43 5.62 -2.59
CA ALA A 693 13.00 5.96 -2.49
C ALA A 693 12.26 5.43 -3.72
N THR A 694 10.98 5.08 -3.58
CA THR A 694 10.17 4.56 -4.69
C THR A 694 8.81 5.23 -4.74
N ASP A 695 8.29 5.43 -5.95
CA ASP A 695 6.87 5.70 -6.20
C ASP A 695 6.28 4.62 -7.12
N ALA A 696 5.09 4.84 -7.68
CA ALA A 696 4.42 3.87 -8.55
C ALA A 696 5.13 3.63 -9.90
N ALA A 697 6.01 4.54 -10.33
CA ALA A 697 6.66 4.50 -11.63
C ALA A 697 8.20 4.46 -11.53
N ASN A 698 8.78 5.12 -10.54
CA ASN A 698 10.21 5.41 -10.48
C ASN A 698 10.84 5.00 -9.15
N VAL A 699 12.15 4.71 -9.21
CA VAL A 699 13.04 4.56 -8.06
C VAL A 699 14.10 5.66 -8.08
N TYR A 700 14.33 6.28 -6.93
CA TYR A 700 15.22 7.41 -6.73
C TYR A 700 16.34 7.03 -5.76
N PHE A 701 17.58 7.38 -6.08
CA PHE A 701 18.71 7.13 -5.20
C PHE A 701 19.82 8.15 -5.44
N ALA A 702 20.80 8.19 -4.55
CA ALA A 702 21.96 9.06 -4.70
C ALA A 702 23.28 8.30 -4.52
N THR A 703 24.33 8.79 -5.19
CA THR A 703 25.66 8.17 -5.17
C THR A 703 26.64 8.89 -4.24
N SER A 704 27.53 8.11 -3.63
CA SER A 704 28.56 8.61 -2.71
C SER A 704 29.92 8.73 -3.42
N ASN A 705 30.08 9.75 -4.26
CA ASN A 705 31.29 10.03 -5.04
C ASN A 705 31.66 11.53 -5.01
N ALA A 706 32.83 11.88 -5.58
CA ALA A 706 33.36 13.25 -5.53
C ALA A 706 32.40 14.33 -6.09
N ALA A 707 31.56 13.94 -7.05
CA ALA A 707 30.42 14.70 -7.52
C ALA A 707 29.18 13.81 -7.39
N GLY A 708 28.54 13.88 -6.22
CA GLY A 708 27.33 13.14 -5.90
C GLY A 708 26.26 13.37 -6.95
N THR A 709 25.59 12.29 -7.36
CA THR A 709 24.53 12.32 -8.35
C THR A 709 23.26 11.75 -7.75
N VAL A 710 22.14 12.45 -7.90
CA VAL A 710 20.80 11.91 -7.69
C VAL A 710 20.31 11.33 -9.00
N TYR A 711 19.78 10.12 -8.98
CA TYR A 711 19.18 9.43 -10.11
C TYR A 711 17.69 9.18 -9.85
N ALA A 712 16.91 9.24 -10.92
CA ALA A 712 15.60 8.60 -11.01
C ALA A 712 15.64 7.59 -12.15
N LEU A 713 15.25 6.35 -11.85
CA LEU A 713 15.12 5.27 -12.81
C LEU A 713 13.66 4.83 -12.87
N ASP A 714 13.24 4.30 -14.00
CA ASP A 714 12.01 3.55 -14.15
C ASP A 714 12.08 2.30 -13.27
N ALA A 715 11.11 2.13 -12.38
CA ALA A 715 11.12 1.11 -11.34
C ALA A 715 11.04 -0.33 -11.90
N VAL A 716 10.48 -0.49 -13.11
CA VAL A 716 10.27 -1.80 -13.75
C VAL A 716 11.49 -2.22 -14.56
N SER A 717 12.05 -1.32 -15.35
CA SER A 717 13.12 -1.60 -16.31
C SER A 717 14.53 -1.24 -15.82
N GLY A 718 14.64 -0.38 -14.81
CA GLY A 718 15.92 0.20 -14.38
C GLY A 718 16.47 1.25 -15.34
N GLY A 719 15.69 1.69 -16.33
CA GLY A 719 16.11 2.71 -17.29
C GLY A 719 16.18 4.10 -16.65
N GLU A 720 17.22 4.88 -16.95
CA GLU A 720 17.36 6.24 -16.42
C GLU A 720 16.27 7.18 -16.95
N VAL A 721 15.54 7.83 -16.04
CA VAL A 721 14.55 8.88 -16.34
C VAL A 721 15.23 10.25 -16.31
N TRP A 722 15.95 10.55 -15.24
CA TRP A 722 16.76 11.75 -15.11
C TRP A 722 17.85 11.56 -14.07
N HIS A 723 18.86 12.44 -14.10
CA HIS A 723 19.81 12.58 -13.02
C HIS A 723 20.19 14.05 -12.78
N TYR A 724 20.72 14.33 -11.59
CA TYR A 724 21.30 15.61 -11.23
C TYR A 724 22.65 15.38 -10.56
N THR A 725 23.73 15.94 -11.11
CA THR A 725 25.09 15.81 -10.57
C THR A 725 25.55 17.14 -9.97
N GLN A 726 26.01 17.11 -8.72
CA GLN A 726 26.58 18.29 -8.07
C GLN A 726 27.87 18.74 -8.77
N THR A 727 28.18 20.04 -8.69
CA THR A 727 29.45 20.55 -9.21
C THR A 727 30.60 20.08 -8.31
N ALA A 728 31.53 19.33 -8.87
CA ALA A 728 32.72 18.89 -8.16
C ALA A 728 33.51 20.10 -7.60
N PRO A 729 33.86 20.11 -6.30
CA PRO A 729 34.69 21.13 -5.70
C PRO A 729 36.07 21.24 -6.37
N SER A 730 36.55 22.47 -6.61
CA SER A 730 37.87 22.69 -7.22
C SER A 730 39.05 22.39 -6.30
N ASP A 731 38.80 22.28 -5.00
CA ASP A 731 39.80 22.00 -3.96
C ASP A 731 40.08 20.50 -3.77
N GLY A 732 39.34 19.64 -4.48
CA GLY A 732 39.48 18.18 -4.42
C GLY A 732 38.64 17.51 -3.33
N ASN A 733 37.83 18.28 -2.59
CA ASN A 733 36.83 17.75 -1.66
C ASN A 733 35.63 17.16 -2.40
N TRP A 734 34.78 16.41 -1.69
CA TRP A 734 33.64 15.71 -2.28
C TRP A 734 32.36 16.50 -2.05
N ALA A 735 31.61 16.80 -3.11
CA ALA A 735 30.23 17.29 -3.00
C ALA A 735 29.28 16.10 -3.15
N SER A 736 29.07 15.37 -2.06
CA SER A 736 28.33 14.10 -2.03
C SER A 736 26.92 14.27 -1.47
N PHE A 737 26.03 13.32 -1.77
CA PHE A 737 24.82 13.06 -1.00
C PHE A 737 25.14 11.91 -0.04
N TYR A 738 25.88 12.20 1.02
CA TYR A 738 26.63 11.17 1.75
C TYR A 738 25.73 10.23 2.56
N SER A 739 24.92 10.76 3.49
CA SER A 739 23.99 9.99 4.33
C SER A 739 22.52 10.37 4.17
N SER A 740 22.22 11.45 3.45
CA SER A 740 20.85 11.89 3.21
C SER A 740 20.19 11.00 2.17
N SER A 741 19.22 10.19 2.60
CA SER A 741 18.40 9.39 1.68
C SER A 741 17.31 10.28 1.06
N PRO A 742 17.03 10.19 -0.25
CA PRO A 742 15.99 11.01 -0.89
C PRO A 742 14.61 10.71 -0.33
N ALA A 743 13.74 11.71 -0.13
CA ALA A 743 12.34 11.52 0.27
C ALA A 743 11.38 12.09 -0.76
N THR A 744 10.29 11.39 -1.09
CA THR A 744 9.36 11.81 -2.15
C THR A 744 7.95 12.10 -1.64
N ALA A 745 7.33 13.16 -2.17
CA ALA A 745 5.91 13.46 -2.01
C ALA A 745 5.42 14.49 -3.02
N ASP A 746 4.16 14.39 -3.42
CA ASP A 746 3.45 15.38 -4.25
C ASP A 746 4.22 15.81 -5.52
N GLY A 747 4.81 14.84 -6.22
CA GLY A 747 5.61 15.05 -7.43
C GLY A 747 6.96 15.70 -7.15
N ARG A 748 7.51 15.54 -5.94
CA ARG A 748 8.76 16.19 -5.50
C ARG A 748 9.69 15.23 -4.80
N LEU A 749 10.98 15.54 -4.83
CA LEU A 749 12.04 14.83 -4.13
C LEU A 749 12.83 15.80 -3.28
N TYR A 750 13.07 15.47 -2.02
CA TYR A 750 13.87 16.24 -1.07
C TYR A 750 15.12 15.46 -0.70
N ILE A 751 16.27 16.13 -0.63
CA ILE A 751 17.54 15.51 -0.23
C ILE A 751 18.54 16.58 0.22
N GLY A 752 19.37 16.28 1.21
CA GLY A 752 20.46 17.15 1.64
C GLY A 752 21.79 16.80 0.94
N GLY A 753 22.51 17.82 0.49
CA GLY A 753 23.84 17.69 -0.11
C GLY A 753 24.93 18.33 0.74
N GLU A 754 26.02 17.58 0.92
CA GLU A 754 27.23 17.98 1.63
C GLU A 754 28.07 18.97 0.80
N TYR A 755 29.07 19.59 1.45
CA TYR A 755 30.00 20.60 0.90
C TYR A 755 29.40 21.98 0.62
N TYR A 756 28.26 22.02 -0.09
CA TYR A 756 27.53 23.28 -0.31
C TYR A 756 26.45 23.55 0.75
N ASN A 757 26.26 22.62 1.70
CA ASN A 757 25.26 22.67 2.77
C ASN A 757 23.86 23.01 2.26
N ASN A 758 23.43 22.36 1.18
CA ASN A 758 22.16 22.65 0.52
C ASN A 758 21.13 21.57 0.81
N VAL A 759 19.92 22.00 1.18
CA VAL A 759 18.72 21.16 1.10
C VAL A 759 18.08 21.39 -0.26
N TYR A 760 17.95 20.35 -1.06
CA TYR A 760 17.36 20.40 -2.40
C TYR A 760 15.92 19.93 -2.37
N CYS A 761 15.08 20.57 -3.20
CA CYS A 761 13.81 20.03 -3.64
C CYS A 761 13.77 20.00 -5.16
N PHE A 762 13.57 18.81 -5.72
CA PHE A 762 13.32 18.60 -7.15
C PHE A 762 11.81 18.48 -7.39
N GLY A 763 11.31 19.06 -8.48
CA GLY A 763 9.89 19.01 -8.84
C GLY A 763 9.48 20.17 -9.75
N PRO A 764 8.17 20.31 -10.04
CA PRO A 764 7.65 21.35 -10.92
C PRO A 764 8.15 22.73 -10.47
N ALA A 765 8.58 23.56 -11.43
CA ALA A 765 9.08 24.91 -11.12
C ALA A 765 8.00 25.78 -10.44
N ILE A 766 8.42 26.72 -9.58
CA ILE A 766 7.54 27.73 -9.02
C ILE A 766 7.35 28.85 -10.06
N PRO A 767 6.13 29.10 -10.57
CA PRO A 767 5.92 30.15 -11.58
C PRO A 767 6.33 31.53 -11.06
N GLY A 768 7.23 32.20 -11.77
CA GLY A 768 7.64 33.58 -11.46
C GLY A 768 8.70 33.76 -10.37
N VAL A 769 9.27 32.67 -9.84
CA VAL A 769 10.38 32.72 -8.87
C VAL A 769 11.63 32.10 -9.51
N THR A 770 12.63 32.92 -9.83
CA THR A 770 13.99 32.42 -10.04
C THR A 770 14.54 31.95 -8.69
N PRO A 771 15.08 30.73 -8.57
CA PRO A 771 15.72 30.29 -7.33
C PRO A 771 16.87 31.24 -6.97
N GLY A 772 16.67 32.07 -5.94
CA GLY A 772 17.71 32.87 -5.29
C GLY A 772 17.74 32.43 -3.82
N GLY A 773 18.88 32.14 -3.20
CA GLY A 773 20.12 32.90 -3.23
C GLY A 773 20.31 33.47 -1.82
N GLY A 774 21.09 32.78 -0.99
CA GLY A 774 21.43 33.22 0.36
C GLY A 774 22.79 32.66 0.78
N GLY A 775 23.81 33.53 0.85
CA GLY A 775 25.12 33.26 1.46
C GLY A 775 26.31 33.46 0.52
N ASP A 776 27.17 34.45 0.84
CA ASP A 776 28.39 34.84 0.10
C ASP A 776 29.46 33.71 0.04
N GLY A 777 29.29 32.73 -0.85
CA GLY A 777 30.37 31.85 -1.35
C GLY A 777 30.78 32.28 -2.76
N PRO A 778 31.99 31.93 -3.26
CA PRO A 778 32.40 32.37 -4.59
C PRO A 778 31.41 31.81 -5.60
N ASP A 779 30.64 32.70 -6.24
CA ASP A 779 29.64 32.37 -7.26
C ASP A 779 30.19 31.23 -8.14
N PRO A 780 29.64 30.01 -8.07
CA PRO A 780 29.71 29.15 -9.22
C PRO A 780 28.83 29.86 -10.24
N VAL A 781 29.49 30.57 -11.15
CA VAL A 781 28.90 30.91 -12.44
C VAL A 781 28.61 29.57 -13.11
N SER A 782 27.50 28.95 -12.70
CA SER A 782 26.75 28.07 -13.58
C SER A 782 26.38 28.99 -14.73
N PRO A 783 26.83 28.73 -15.97
CA PRO A 783 26.30 29.46 -17.08
C PRO A 783 24.80 29.18 -17.05
N SER A 784 24.01 30.18 -16.62
CA SER A 784 22.64 30.27 -17.09
C SER A 784 22.75 30.06 -18.60
N PRO A 785 22.04 29.09 -19.19
CA PRO A 785 22.13 28.90 -20.63
C PRO A 785 21.87 30.28 -21.24
N PRO A 786 22.83 30.87 -21.99
CA PRO A 786 22.59 32.17 -22.58
C PRO A 786 21.34 32.00 -23.42
N SER A 787 20.32 32.77 -23.06
CA SER A 787 19.00 32.68 -23.65
C SER A 787 19.14 32.81 -25.15
N VAL A 788 19.02 31.70 -25.87
CA VAL A 788 18.88 31.73 -27.32
C VAL A 788 17.63 32.55 -27.58
N PRO A 789 17.70 33.66 -28.34
CA PRO A 789 16.52 34.47 -28.60
C PRO A 789 15.49 33.62 -29.34
N LEU A 790 14.35 33.36 -28.69
CA LEU A 790 13.27 32.57 -29.26
C LEU A 790 12.35 33.46 -30.08
N THR A 791 12.16 33.08 -31.33
CA THR A 791 11.16 33.70 -32.21
C THR A 791 9.85 32.95 -32.07
N SER A 792 8.75 33.63 -31.74
CA SER A 792 7.43 32.99 -31.72
C SER A 792 7.08 32.49 -33.12
N LEU A 793 6.73 31.21 -33.22
CA LEU A 793 6.41 30.54 -34.47
C LEU A 793 5.11 29.77 -34.32
N THR A 794 4.12 30.10 -35.14
CA THR A 794 2.84 29.38 -35.17
C THR A 794 2.90 28.24 -36.18
N LEU A 795 2.76 27.01 -35.71
CA LEU A 795 2.66 25.82 -36.55
C LEU A 795 1.18 25.56 -36.83
N THR A 796 0.82 25.38 -38.09
CA THR A 796 -0.53 24.96 -38.48
C THR A 796 -0.51 23.45 -38.65
N PRO A 797 -1.35 22.67 -37.94
CA PRO A 797 -1.44 21.22 -38.12
C PRO A 797 -1.63 20.83 -39.59
N GLY A 798 -0.87 19.85 -40.06
CA GLY A 798 -0.83 19.42 -41.45
C GLY A 798 0.44 18.62 -41.76
N THR A 799 0.72 18.41 -43.03
CA THR A 799 1.95 17.75 -43.49
C THR A 799 2.61 18.55 -44.60
N PHE A 800 3.92 18.42 -44.75
CA PHE A 800 4.69 18.93 -45.88
C PHE A 800 5.59 17.83 -46.43
N THR A 801 5.95 17.94 -47.71
CA THR A 801 6.84 16.99 -48.38
C THR A 801 8.28 17.48 -48.34
N THR A 802 9.21 16.62 -47.96
CA THR A 802 10.66 16.84 -48.15
C THR A 802 11.27 15.71 -48.97
N THR A 803 12.40 15.96 -49.64
CA THR A 803 13.09 14.94 -50.46
C THR A 803 14.45 14.64 -49.87
N GLY A 804 14.71 13.37 -49.54
CA GLY A 804 15.99 12.90 -49.02
C GLY A 804 17.07 12.84 -50.10
N GLU A 805 18.33 12.73 -49.68
CA GLU A 805 19.49 12.63 -50.59
C GLU A 805 19.33 11.51 -51.63
N SER A 806 18.67 10.40 -51.29
CA SER A 806 18.39 9.31 -52.24
C SER A 806 17.41 9.67 -53.38
N GLY A 807 16.78 10.84 -53.32
CA GLY A 807 15.76 11.31 -54.26
C GLY A 807 14.34 10.84 -53.93
N LYS A 808 14.14 10.19 -52.78
CA LYS A 808 12.81 9.78 -52.28
C LYS A 808 12.12 10.93 -51.54
N THR A 809 10.81 11.01 -51.68
CA THR A 809 9.97 12.03 -51.02
C THR A 809 9.28 11.45 -49.79
N TYR A 810 9.28 12.24 -48.70
CA TYR A 810 8.73 11.89 -47.39
C TYR A 810 7.68 12.92 -46.97
N ASN A 811 6.56 12.44 -46.43
CA ASN A 811 5.55 13.29 -45.79
C ASN A 811 5.92 13.45 -44.32
N VAL A 812 6.10 14.69 -43.87
CA VAL A 812 6.48 15.03 -42.50
C VAL A 812 5.40 15.92 -41.90
N SER A 813 5.01 15.65 -40.65
CA SER A 813 4.05 16.50 -39.94
C SER A 813 4.63 17.90 -39.70
N THR A 814 3.82 18.95 -39.91
CA THR A 814 4.21 20.34 -39.65
C THR A 814 4.35 20.66 -38.17
N THR A 815 3.84 19.80 -37.27
CA THR A 815 3.95 19.94 -35.81
C THR A 815 5.16 19.20 -35.23
N THR A 816 6.21 18.99 -36.03
CA THR A 816 7.46 18.35 -35.60
C THR A 816 8.62 19.34 -35.54
N ALA A 817 9.75 18.97 -34.93
CA ALA A 817 10.95 19.80 -34.93
C ALA A 817 11.47 20.10 -36.35
N LEU A 818 11.27 19.18 -37.30
CA LEU A 818 11.55 19.41 -38.73
C LEU A 818 10.47 20.32 -39.37
N GLY A 819 9.22 20.21 -38.91
CA GLY A 819 8.13 21.13 -39.26
C GLY A 819 8.41 22.58 -38.86
N VAL A 820 9.14 22.82 -37.77
CA VAL A 820 9.61 24.15 -37.36
C VAL A 820 10.53 24.78 -38.41
N LEU A 821 11.47 24.04 -38.98
CA LEU A 821 12.36 24.56 -40.04
C LEU A 821 11.56 24.96 -41.29
N ASN A 822 10.58 24.13 -41.67
CA ASN A 822 9.69 24.41 -42.78
C ASN A 822 8.81 25.65 -42.53
N ALA A 823 8.19 25.75 -41.36
CA ALA A 823 7.34 26.89 -40.99
C ALA A 823 8.14 28.19 -40.79
N ALA A 824 9.40 28.10 -40.34
CA ALA A 824 10.32 29.22 -40.27
C ALA A 824 10.84 29.70 -41.63
N GLY A 825 10.57 28.95 -42.71
CA GLY A 825 11.04 29.25 -44.06
C GLY A 825 12.56 29.10 -44.23
N LEU A 826 13.22 28.35 -43.34
CA LEU A 826 14.63 28.03 -43.49
C LEU A 826 14.79 26.97 -44.57
N SER A 827 15.77 27.14 -45.47
CA SER A 827 16.16 26.06 -46.38
C SER A 827 16.88 24.98 -45.59
N PHE A 828 16.52 23.71 -45.76
CA PHE A 828 17.21 22.60 -45.12
C PHE A 828 17.35 21.39 -46.06
N GLY A 829 18.40 20.61 -45.86
CA GLY A 829 18.61 19.30 -46.47
C GLY A 829 18.26 18.19 -45.48
N VAL A 830 17.93 17.02 -46.00
CA VAL A 830 17.77 15.81 -45.20
C VAL A 830 18.44 14.60 -45.85
N ASP A 831 19.22 13.88 -45.06
CA ASP A 831 19.80 12.57 -45.38
C ASP A 831 18.83 11.46 -44.93
N ASP A 832 18.50 10.57 -45.86
CA ASP A 832 17.58 9.45 -45.67
C ASP A 832 18.29 8.07 -45.59
N GLY A 833 19.62 8.05 -45.46
CA GLY A 833 20.43 6.84 -45.36
C GLY A 833 20.08 5.94 -44.16
N PHE A 834 19.61 6.55 -43.06
CA PHE A 834 19.21 5.85 -41.84
C PHE A 834 17.69 5.64 -41.70
N TYR A 835 16.90 6.11 -42.67
CA TYR A 835 15.45 6.14 -42.56
C TYR A 835 14.83 4.74 -42.44
N ASN A 836 15.37 3.73 -43.12
CA ASN A 836 14.82 2.37 -43.05
C ASN A 836 15.08 1.66 -41.71
N GLU A 837 16.09 2.10 -40.95
CA GLU A 837 16.48 1.48 -39.68
C GLU A 837 15.85 2.20 -38.47
N TYR A 838 15.67 3.53 -38.57
CA TYR A 838 15.23 4.36 -37.44
C TYR A 838 14.01 5.24 -37.72
N GLY A 839 13.43 5.20 -38.93
CA GLY A 839 12.30 6.07 -39.31
C GLY A 839 12.64 7.57 -39.32
N SER A 840 13.92 7.91 -39.20
CA SER A 840 14.40 9.26 -38.96
C SER A 840 15.03 9.87 -40.22
N LEU A 841 14.64 11.11 -40.53
CA LEU A 841 15.30 11.97 -41.50
C LEU A 841 16.34 12.81 -40.76
N PHE A 842 17.61 12.62 -41.12
CA PHE A 842 18.70 13.33 -40.50
C PHE A 842 18.90 14.68 -41.20
N VAL A 843 18.92 15.79 -40.46
CA VAL A 843 19.11 17.11 -41.06
C VAL A 843 20.59 17.34 -41.32
N ASP A 844 20.95 17.38 -42.60
CA ASP A 844 22.33 17.48 -43.06
C ASP A 844 22.72 18.88 -43.54
N GLU A 845 21.76 19.80 -43.69
CA GLU A 845 22.00 21.20 -44.03
C GLU A 845 20.88 22.10 -43.49
N ILE A 846 21.20 23.28 -42.96
CA ILE A 846 20.24 24.36 -42.67
C ILE A 846 20.84 25.69 -43.13
N GLY A 847 20.06 26.50 -43.84
CA GLY A 847 20.45 27.84 -44.29
C GLY A 847 21.67 27.89 -45.21
N GLY A 848 21.99 26.80 -45.93
CA GLY A 848 23.17 26.73 -46.81
C GLY A 848 24.44 26.20 -46.17
N LEU A 849 24.41 25.80 -44.88
CA LEU A 849 25.56 25.24 -44.17
C LEU A 849 25.37 23.73 -44.02
N ALA A 850 26.12 22.93 -44.78
CA ALA A 850 26.02 21.48 -44.81
C ALA A 850 26.99 20.81 -43.82
N ASN A 851 26.55 19.74 -43.17
CA ASN A 851 27.31 18.89 -42.24
C ASN A 851 28.66 18.46 -42.84
N SER A 852 29.72 18.45 -42.02
CA SER A 852 31.07 18.11 -42.47
C SER A 852 31.89 17.43 -41.38
N GLY A 853 32.31 16.18 -41.63
CA GLY A 853 33.09 15.40 -40.66
C GLY A 853 32.30 15.13 -39.38
N SER A 854 32.83 15.53 -38.23
CA SER A 854 32.18 15.41 -36.91
C SER A 854 31.36 16.64 -36.52
N SER A 855 31.21 17.61 -37.43
CA SER A 855 30.47 18.85 -37.21
C SER A 855 29.16 18.82 -38.00
N GLY A 856 28.06 19.23 -37.36
CA GLY A 856 26.76 19.21 -38.00
C GLY A 856 25.63 19.85 -37.18
N TRP A 857 24.44 19.87 -37.77
CA TRP A 857 23.24 20.43 -37.15
C TRP A 857 22.68 19.53 -36.05
N MET A 858 22.36 20.15 -34.92
CA MET A 858 21.67 19.53 -33.79
C MET A 858 20.40 20.31 -33.47
N TYR A 859 19.44 19.65 -32.83
CA TYR A 859 18.24 20.30 -32.33
C TYR A 859 17.95 19.93 -30.88
N MET A 860 17.34 20.85 -30.17
CA MET A 860 16.82 20.68 -28.81
C MET A 860 15.37 21.10 -28.76
N VAL A 861 14.60 20.47 -27.89
CA VAL A 861 13.25 20.89 -27.52
C VAL A 861 13.20 21.08 -26.01
N ASN A 862 12.75 22.26 -25.57
CA ASN A 862 12.69 22.65 -24.16
C ASN A 862 14.03 22.49 -23.41
N GLY A 863 15.15 22.69 -24.12
CA GLY A 863 16.51 22.58 -23.58
C GLY A 863 17.09 21.16 -23.53
N ALA A 864 16.35 20.14 -23.97
CA ALA A 864 16.82 18.75 -24.06
C ALA A 864 17.08 18.34 -25.52
N SER A 865 18.10 17.51 -25.78
CA SER A 865 18.34 16.89 -27.09
C SER A 865 17.49 15.63 -27.21
N PRO A 866 16.46 15.57 -28.07
CA PRO A 866 15.62 14.40 -28.14
C PRO A 866 16.36 13.18 -28.71
N GLY A 867 16.02 11.98 -28.23
CA GLY A 867 16.54 10.71 -28.77
C GLY A 867 15.91 10.27 -30.10
N SER A 868 14.95 11.04 -30.62
CA SER A 868 14.24 10.77 -31.86
C SER A 868 14.68 11.70 -33.00
N GLY A 869 14.38 11.31 -34.23
CA GLY A 869 14.55 12.16 -35.40
C GLY A 869 13.70 13.42 -35.33
N ALA A 870 14.18 14.51 -35.93
CA ALA A 870 13.43 15.77 -35.95
C ALA A 870 12.08 15.65 -36.71
N ASN A 871 11.95 14.67 -37.61
CA ASN A 871 10.71 14.37 -38.33
C ASN A 871 9.70 13.54 -37.51
N THR A 872 10.10 12.95 -36.37
CA THR A 872 9.24 12.10 -35.55
C THR A 872 8.93 12.72 -34.17
N TYR A 873 9.75 13.67 -33.70
CA TYR A 873 9.46 14.39 -32.46
C TYR A 873 8.27 15.34 -32.64
N THR A 874 7.14 15.03 -32.00
CA THR A 874 5.92 15.85 -32.04
C THR A 874 5.99 16.95 -30.99
N LEU A 875 5.61 18.16 -31.38
CA LEU A 875 5.64 19.36 -30.55
C LEU A 875 4.25 19.68 -30.02
N THR A 876 4.20 20.43 -28.93
CA THR A 876 3.01 21.01 -28.32
C THR A 876 3.11 22.54 -28.24
N THR A 877 1.97 23.21 -28.02
CA THR A 877 1.97 24.68 -27.81
C THR A 877 2.74 25.02 -26.55
N GLY A 878 3.76 25.88 -26.69
CA GLY A 878 4.64 26.30 -25.60
C GLY A 878 6.08 25.81 -25.77
N ASP A 879 6.31 24.78 -26.59
CA ASP A 879 7.62 24.17 -26.78
C ASP A 879 8.64 25.15 -27.37
N GLU A 880 9.88 25.07 -26.89
CA GLU A 880 11.01 25.87 -27.31
C GLU A 880 11.98 25.01 -28.12
N VAL A 881 11.96 25.17 -29.45
CA VAL A 881 12.79 24.38 -30.37
C VAL A 881 14.01 25.19 -30.77
N VAL A 882 15.20 24.66 -30.51
CA VAL A 882 16.48 25.31 -30.84
C VAL A 882 17.29 24.43 -31.77
N TRP A 883 17.55 24.93 -32.98
CA TRP A 883 18.51 24.35 -33.92
C TRP A 883 19.85 25.05 -33.80
N TYR A 884 20.94 24.32 -33.75
CA TYR A 884 22.27 24.92 -33.67
C TYR A 884 23.32 24.10 -34.41
N TRP A 885 24.31 24.80 -34.97
CA TRP A 885 25.44 24.18 -35.62
C TRP A 885 26.49 23.78 -34.58
N SER A 886 26.87 22.51 -34.58
CA SER A 886 27.76 21.95 -33.59
C SER A 886 29.08 21.54 -34.22
N GLU A 887 30.21 22.00 -33.68
CA GLU A 887 31.54 21.58 -34.17
C GLU A 887 31.96 20.20 -33.61
N SER A 888 31.30 19.74 -32.53
CA SER A 888 31.55 18.48 -31.81
C SER A 888 30.31 18.03 -31.01
N MET A 889 30.17 16.74 -30.70
CA MET A 889 29.01 16.18 -29.96
C MET A 889 28.76 16.80 -28.56
N SER A 890 29.69 17.58 -28.02
CA SER A 890 29.57 18.27 -26.72
C SER A 890 29.26 19.77 -26.85
N SER A 891 29.10 20.31 -28.06
CA SER A 891 28.84 21.74 -28.25
C SER A 891 27.40 22.07 -27.87
N THR A 892 27.20 23.24 -27.27
CA THR A 892 25.88 23.73 -26.85
C THR A 892 25.37 24.81 -27.82
N PRO A 893 24.06 25.09 -27.88
CA PRO A 893 23.51 26.17 -28.70
C PRO A 893 24.16 27.53 -28.42
N ALA A 894 24.56 27.74 -27.16
CA ALA A 894 25.26 28.91 -26.65
C ALA A 894 26.63 29.18 -27.27
N ALA A 895 27.32 28.11 -27.68
CA ALA A 895 28.65 28.16 -28.25
C ALA A 895 28.63 28.17 -29.80
N SER A 896 27.44 28.14 -30.39
CA SER A 896 27.25 28.09 -31.84
C SER A 896 27.11 29.48 -32.44
N ASP A 897 27.91 29.78 -33.48
CA ASP A 897 27.74 30.98 -34.31
C ASP A 897 26.50 30.90 -35.23
N HIS A 898 25.83 29.74 -35.28
CA HIS A 898 24.64 29.51 -36.09
C HIS A 898 23.55 28.82 -35.26
N VAL A 899 22.64 29.61 -34.68
CA VAL A 899 21.54 29.14 -33.83
C VAL A 899 20.20 29.73 -34.28
N TYR A 900 19.16 28.90 -34.31
CA TYR A 900 17.78 29.28 -34.61
C TYR A 900 16.86 28.77 -33.51
N GLY A 901 16.31 29.69 -32.70
CA GLY A 901 15.40 29.37 -31.60
C GLY A 901 13.96 29.78 -31.90
N TYR A 902 13.00 28.90 -31.63
CA TYR A 902 11.58 29.12 -31.87
C TYR A 902 10.74 28.75 -30.65
N LYS A 903 9.77 29.60 -30.30
CA LYS A 903 8.74 29.27 -29.33
C LYS A 903 7.45 28.92 -30.07
N VAL A 904 7.02 27.68 -29.94
CA VAL A 904 5.98 27.06 -30.77
C VAL A 904 4.61 27.40 -30.23
N THR A 905 3.70 27.76 -31.12
CA THR A 905 2.26 27.81 -30.86
C THR A 905 1.57 26.98 -31.93
N ILE A 906 0.79 25.98 -31.57
CA ILE A 906 0.04 25.19 -32.54
C ILE A 906 -1.31 25.89 -32.74
N ALA A 907 -1.59 26.33 -33.97
CA ALA A 907 -2.85 26.94 -34.31
C ALA A 907 -3.99 25.93 -34.10
N ALA A 908 -4.99 26.31 -33.30
CA ALA A 908 -6.27 25.60 -33.31
C ALA A 908 -6.83 25.67 -34.73
N THR A 909 -7.19 24.53 -35.31
CA THR A 909 -7.86 24.44 -36.59
C THR A 909 -9.21 25.15 -36.49
N THR A 910 -9.22 26.43 -36.83
CA THR A 910 -10.41 27.25 -36.97
C THR A 910 -10.43 27.79 -38.39
N GLY A 911 -11.52 27.45 -39.11
CA GLY A 911 -11.85 28.06 -40.39
C GLY A 911 -11.81 29.58 -40.24
N GLY A 912 -11.05 30.23 -41.13
CA GLY A 912 -10.76 31.65 -40.98
C GLY A 912 -11.99 32.54 -41.12
N SER A 913 -11.95 33.69 -40.45
CA SER A 913 -12.26 34.96 -41.11
C SER A 913 -11.70 36.14 -40.31
N SER A 914 -11.29 37.13 -41.08
CA SER A 914 -10.60 38.37 -40.77
C SER A 914 -11.39 39.39 -39.94
N GLY A 915 -10.66 40.16 -39.13
CA GLY A 915 -10.71 41.63 -39.24
C GLY A 915 -11.55 42.42 -38.25
N ASP A 916 -10.84 42.99 -37.28
CA ASP A 916 -10.85 44.41 -36.90
C ASP A 916 -11.86 44.93 -35.83
N GLY A 917 -11.27 45.37 -34.71
CA GLY A 917 -11.54 46.64 -34.03
C GLY A 917 -12.89 46.88 -33.34
N GLY A 918 -12.88 46.99 -32.00
CA GLY A 918 -13.89 47.80 -31.30
C GLY A 918 -14.13 47.48 -29.82
N THR A 919 -13.64 48.39 -28.97
CA THR A 919 -13.94 48.61 -27.54
C THR A 919 -15.35 48.25 -27.05
N GLY A 920 -15.44 47.67 -25.85
CA GLY A 920 -16.65 47.74 -25.01
C GLY A 920 -16.65 46.75 -23.85
N GLY A 921 -16.51 47.25 -22.62
CA GLY A 921 -16.64 46.44 -21.41
C GLY A 921 -18.07 45.96 -21.16
N GLY A 922 -18.19 44.87 -20.39
CA GLY A 922 -19.47 44.36 -19.92
C GLY A 922 -19.32 43.01 -19.27
N THR A 923 -19.29 43.01 -17.94
CA THR A 923 -19.58 41.84 -17.10
C THR A 923 -20.91 41.21 -17.50
N GLY A 924 -20.94 39.90 -17.70
CA GLY A 924 -22.17 39.14 -17.90
C GLY A 924 -21.88 37.66 -17.99
N ASP A 925 -22.26 36.92 -16.96
CA ASP A 925 -22.43 35.47 -16.97
C ASP A 925 -23.18 35.01 -18.22
N THR A 926 -22.63 33.99 -18.90
CA THR A 926 -23.44 33.00 -19.60
C THR A 926 -22.87 31.63 -19.30
N ALA A 927 -23.72 30.83 -18.65
CA ALA A 927 -23.50 29.43 -18.30
C ALA A 927 -23.01 28.61 -19.50
N ALA A 928 -21.90 27.89 -19.33
CA ALA A 928 -21.56 26.76 -20.17
C ALA A 928 -22.45 25.58 -19.75
N THR A 929 -23.37 25.21 -20.62
CA THR A 929 -24.19 24.00 -20.53
C THR A 929 -23.29 22.77 -20.48
N GLY A 930 -23.46 21.94 -19.45
CA GLY A 930 -22.70 20.72 -19.25
C GLY A 930 -22.90 19.71 -20.38
N SER A 931 -21.79 19.25 -20.96
CA SER A 931 -21.74 18.01 -21.74
C SER A 931 -21.39 16.89 -20.77
N SER A 932 -22.30 15.94 -20.58
CA SER A 932 -22.11 14.76 -19.73
C SER A 932 -21.27 13.73 -20.49
N THR A 933 -19.96 13.77 -20.32
CA THR A 933 -19.04 12.75 -20.83
C THR A 933 -18.76 11.70 -19.76
N VAL A 934 -19.04 10.43 -20.06
CA VAL A 934 -18.69 9.29 -19.17
C VAL A 934 -17.49 8.58 -19.76
N GLY A 935 -16.38 8.50 -19.01
CA GLY A 935 -15.14 7.85 -19.43
C GLY A 935 -14.87 6.55 -18.67
N ARG A 936 -14.25 5.57 -19.33
CA ARG A 936 -13.80 4.31 -18.71
C ARG A 936 -12.40 3.95 -19.18
N LEU A 937 -11.48 3.81 -18.21
CA LEU A 937 -10.14 3.25 -18.43
C LEU A 937 -10.22 1.72 -18.50
N SER A 938 -9.59 1.14 -19.50
CA SER A 938 -9.50 -0.32 -19.69
C SER A 938 -8.05 -0.78 -19.82
N THR A 939 -7.54 -1.58 -18.88
CA THR A 939 -6.15 -2.10 -18.90
C THR A 939 -6.06 -3.45 -19.60
N ILE A 940 -5.02 -3.65 -20.40
CA ILE A 940 -4.83 -4.84 -21.23
C ILE A 940 -3.42 -5.41 -20.98
N GLY A 941 -3.34 -6.72 -20.71
CA GLY A 941 -2.07 -7.40 -20.47
C GLY A 941 -2.20 -8.91 -20.34
N LEU A 942 -1.06 -9.60 -20.31
CA LEU A 942 -0.99 -11.04 -20.08
C LEU A 942 -1.13 -11.38 -18.59
N PRO A 943 -1.69 -12.55 -18.26
CA PRO A 943 -1.86 -12.98 -16.87
C PRO A 943 -0.54 -13.41 -16.22
N ALA A 944 -0.52 -13.47 -14.89
CA ALA A 944 0.61 -13.95 -14.10
C ALA A 944 0.97 -15.40 -14.50
N GLY A 945 2.27 -15.68 -14.62
CA GLY A 945 2.76 -16.98 -15.10
C GLY A 945 2.63 -17.20 -16.60
N ALA A 946 2.25 -16.18 -17.38
CA ALA A 946 2.35 -16.20 -18.83
C ALA A 946 3.76 -15.85 -19.32
N SER A 947 4.23 -16.54 -20.36
CA SER A 947 5.49 -16.29 -21.04
C SER A 947 5.28 -16.32 -22.55
N LEU A 948 5.90 -15.37 -23.25
CA LEU A 948 5.83 -15.27 -24.69
C LEU A 948 7.19 -15.61 -25.28
N THR A 949 7.22 -16.47 -26.29
CA THR A 949 8.42 -16.78 -27.06
C THR A 949 8.15 -16.65 -28.54
N ILE A 950 9.18 -16.28 -29.31
CA ILE A 950 9.12 -16.25 -30.76
C ILE A 950 9.85 -17.49 -31.27
N ASP A 951 9.12 -18.42 -31.86
CA ASP A 951 9.67 -19.63 -32.47
C ASP A 951 9.44 -19.61 -33.99
N HIS A 952 10.51 -19.62 -34.79
CA HIS A 952 10.46 -19.57 -36.27
C HIS A 952 9.51 -18.49 -36.84
N ASN A 953 9.58 -17.26 -36.32
CA ASN A 953 8.73 -16.12 -36.72
C ASN A 953 7.24 -16.30 -36.39
N ARG A 954 6.92 -17.15 -35.42
CA ARG A 954 5.56 -17.39 -34.93
C ARG A 954 5.53 -17.18 -33.42
N MET A 955 4.53 -16.42 -32.97
CA MET A 955 4.32 -16.17 -31.55
C MET A 955 3.81 -17.43 -30.86
N VAL A 956 4.51 -17.89 -29.83
CA VAL A 956 4.12 -19.02 -28.99
C VAL A 956 3.94 -18.49 -27.56
N LEU A 957 2.72 -18.57 -27.06
CA LEU A 957 2.36 -18.16 -25.71
C LEU A 957 2.25 -19.40 -24.83
N SER A 958 2.83 -19.35 -23.64
CA SER A 958 2.75 -20.40 -22.61
C SER A 958 2.23 -19.80 -21.32
N ILE A 959 1.19 -20.39 -20.73
CA ILE A 959 0.47 -19.85 -19.57
C ILE A 959 0.32 -20.94 -18.51
N ASP A 960 0.73 -20.65 -17.29
CA ASP A 960 0.40 -21.47 -16.12
C ASP A 960 -0.98 -21.08 -15.57
N MET A 961 -1.96 -21.96 -15.76
CA MET A 961 -3.34 -21.73 -15.31
C MET A 961 -3.48 -21.70 -13.78
N ALA A 962 -2.60 -22.39 -13.05
CA ALA A 962 -2.63 -22.39 -11.60
C ALA A 962 -2.01 -21.11 -11.04
N ALA A 963 -0.93 -20.61 -11.66
CA ALA A 963 -0.32 -19.33 -11.29
C ALA A 963 -1.27 -18.15 -11.54
N ALA A 964 -1.95 -18.12 -12.69
CA ALA A 964 -2.95 -17.10 -13.00
C ALA A 964 -4.14 -17.13 -12.03
N ALA A 965 -4.62 -18.33 -11.65
CA ALA A 965 -5.69 -18.48 -10.66
C ALA A 965 -5.24 -18.10 -9.24
N ALA A 966 -4.00 -18.43 -8.84
CA ALA A 966 -3.42 -18.04 -7.56
C ALA A 966 -3.21 -16.52 -7.45
N ALA A 967 -2.99 -15.85 -8.58
CA ALA A 967 -2.96 -14.38 -8.68
C ALA A 967 -4.36 -13.74 -8.74
N GLY A 968 -5.44 -14.52 -8.60
CA GLY A 968 -6.82 -14.03 -8.60
C GLY A 968 -7.34 -13.55 -9.95
N GLU A 969 -6.67 -13.90 -11.06
CA GLU A 969 -7.03 -13.40 -12.39
C GLU A 969 -8.17 -14.20 -13.03
N ASN A 970 -9.11 -13.50 -13.68
CA ASN A 970 -10.22 -14.12 -14.41
C ASN A 970 -9.75 -14.61 -15.79
N VAL A 971 -9.19 -15.82 -15.81
CA VAL A 971 -8.72 -16.50 -17.02
C VAL A 971 -9.56 -17.73 -17.36
N ALA A 972 -9.89 -17.90 -18.63
CA ALA A 972 -10.67 -19.03 -19.12
C ALA A 972 -10.12 -19.57 -20.44
N MET A 973 -10.38 -20.85 -20.70
CA MET A 973 -10.05 -21.47 -21.97
C MET A 973 -11.32 -22.00 -22.64
N GLU A 974 -11.68 -21.42 -23.78
CA GLU A 974 -12.82 -21.84 -24.58
C GLU A 974 -12.35 -22.35 -25.95
N GLN A 975 -12.42 -23.67 -26.15
CA GLN A 975 -11.92 -24.34 -27.36
C GLN A 975 -10.43 -24.06 -27.63
N ASN A 976 -10.13 -23.20 -28.61
CA ASN A 976 -8.80 -22.74 -29.00
C ASN A 976 -8.57 -21.27 -28.64
N THR A 977 -9.47 -20.61 -27.91
CA THR A 977 -9.34 -19.23 -27.49
C THR A 977 -9.13 -19.14 -25.98
N PHE A 978 -8.01 -18.53 -25.60
CA PHE A 978 -7.73 -18.12 -24.24
C PHE A 978 -8.31 -16.75 -23.98
N ILE A 979 -9.00 -16.60 -22.86
CA ILE A 979 -9.76 -15.42 -22.50
C ILE A 979 -9.19 -14.88 -21.19
N VAL A 980 -8.82 -13.60 -21.19
CA VAL A 980 -8.31 -12.89 -20.00
C VAL A 980 -9.21 -11.70 -19.76
N THR A 981 -9.84 -11.63 -18.59
CA THR A 981 -10.66 -10.47 -18.20
C THR A 981 -9.93 -9.71 -17.10
N ARG A 982 -9.52 -8.48 -17.40
CA ARG A 982 -8.76 -7.63 -16.47
C ARG A 982 -9.07 -6.16 -16.72
N GLY A 983 -9.14 -5.38 -15.63
CA GLY A 983 -9.12 -3.92 -15.68
C GLY A 983 -10.13 -3.28 -16.63
N GLY A 984 -11.32 -3.85 -16.81
CA GLY A 984 -12.34 -3.27 -17.69
C GLY A 984 -12.31 -3.74 -19.15
N ALA A 985 -11.41 -4.63 -19.55
CA ALA A 985 -11.37 -5.24 -20.88
C ALA A 985 -11.24 -6.77 -20.83
N THR A 986 -11.62 -7.41 -21.94
CA THR A 986 -11.46 -8.84 -22.18
C THR A 986 -10.56 -9.05 -23.39
N LEU A 987 -9.44 -9.75 -23.19
CA LEU A 987 -8.49 -10.15 -24.22
C LEU A 987 -8.78 -11.58 -24.66
N PHE A 988 -8.93 -11.78 -25.96
CA PHE A 988 -9.16 -13.06 -26.62
C PHE A 988 -7.94 -13.41 -27.45
N ILE A 989 -7.23 -14.46 -27.05
CA ILE A 989 -6.03 -14.96 -27.72
C ILE A 989 -6.36 -16.32 -28.31
N ARG A 990 -6.47 -16.40 -29.63
CA ARG A 990 -6.79 -17.64 -30.32
C ARG A 990 -5.52 -18.36 -30.74
N PHE A 991 -5.46 -19.67 -30.54
CA PHE A 991 -4.35 -20.54 -30.92
C PHE A 991 -4.64 -21.34 -32.19
N VAL A 992 -3.62 -21.49 -33.04
CA VAL A 992 -3.63 -22.42 -34.19
C VAL A 992 -3.74 -23.85 -33.65
N ASP A 993 -2.87 -24.19 -32.71
CA ASP A 993 -2.83 -25.42 -31.94
C ASP A 993 -2.20 -25.16 -30.57
N TYR A 994 -2.59 -25.95 -29.55
CA TYR A 994 -2.02 -25.85 -28.21
C TYR A 994 -1.83 -27.23 -27.57
N LYS A 995 -0.96 -27.27 -26.56
CA LYS A 995 -0.67 -28.44 -25.72
C LYS A 995 -0.89 -28.06 -24.27
N VAL A 996 -1.29 -29.06 -23.48
CA VAL A 996 -1.43 -28.92 -22.02
C VAL A 996 -0.51 -29.93 -21.36
N VAL A 997 0.47 -29.44 -20.59
CA VAL A 997 1.42 -30.28 -19.84
C VAL A 997 1.55 -29.72 -18.43
N GLY A 998 1.18 -30.50 -17.42
CA GLY A 998 1.34 -30.11 -16.01
C GLY A 998 0.54 -28.88 -15.57
N GLY A 999 -0.58 -28.55 -16.24
CA GLY A 999 -1.37 -27.34 -15.96
C GLY A 999 -0.98 -26.12 -16.79
N ILE A 1000 0.12 -26.21 -17.55
CA ILE A 1000 0.58 -25.15 -18.45
C ILE A 1000 -0.01 -25.36 -19.85
N ILE A 1001 -0.67 -24.33 -20.39
CA ILE A 1001 -1.17 -24.27 -21.76
C ILE A 1001 -0.13 -23.56 -22.62
N SER A 1002 0.36 -24.21 -23.68
CA SER A 1002 1.31 -23.60 -24.62
C SER A 1002 0.88 -23.84 -26.06
N GLY A 1003 0.83 -22.77 -26.87
CA GLY A 1003 0.33 -22.85 -28.24
C GLY A 1003 0.77 -21.69 -29.12
N GLN A 1004 0.71 -21.90 -30.45
CA GLN A 1004 1.01 -20.86 -31.43
C GLN A 1004 -0.19 -19.92 -31.59
N VAL A 1005 0.03 -18.62 -31.43
CA VAL A 1005 -1.02 -17.59 -31.54
C VAL A 1005 -1.44 -17.40 -33.01
N GLU A 1006 -2.75 -17.45 -33.25
CA GLU A 1006 -3.42 -17.23 -34.54
C GLU A 1006 -3.93 -15.79 -34.65
N SER A 1007 -4.57 -15.28 -33.61
CA SER A 1007 -5.11 -13.91 -33.59
C SER A 1007 -5.30 -13.41 -32.16
N ILE A 1008 -5.24 -12.09 -31.99
CA ILE A 1008 -5.44 -11.40 -30.72
C ILE A 1008 -6.53 -10.36 -30.92
N ARG A 1009 -7.54 -10.37 -30.06
CA ARG A 1009 -8.62 -9.37 -30.05
C ARG A 1009 -8.84 -8.89 -28.64
N VAL A 1010 -9.04 -7.59 -28.46
CA VAL A 1010 -9.50 -7.02 -27.20
C VAL A 1010 -10.90 -6.44 -27.36
N VAL A 1011 -11.72 -6.52 -26.31
CA VAL A 1011 -13.03 -5.89 -26.21
C VAL A 1011 -13.18 -5.26 -24.83
N THR A 1012 -13.50 -3.97 -24.78
CA THR A 1012 -13.80 -3.25 -23.53
C THR A 1012 -15.17 -3.65 -22.97
N LEU A 1013 -15.34 -3.53 -21.66
CA LEU A 1013 -16.64 -3.65 -21.04
C LEU A 1013 -17.53 -2.44 -21.43
N PRO A 1014 -18.86 -2.62 -21.54
CA PRO A 1014 -19.74 -1.55 -22.00
C PRO A 1014 -19.65 -0.27 -21.15
N VAL A 1015 -19.69 0.88 -21.82
CA VAL A 1015 -19.89 2.21 -21.25
C VAL A 1015 -21.29 2.68 -21.63
N GLY A 1016 -22.14 3.02 -20.66
CA GLY A 1016 -23.53 3.40 -20.91
C GLY A 1016 -23.92 4.70 -20.25
N THR A 1017 -24.69 5.53 -20.94
CA THR A 1017 -25.26 6.77 -20.39
C THR A 1017 -26.56 7.14 -21.11
N ASP A 1018 -27.39 7.97 -20.49
CA ASP A 1018 -28.57 8.55 -21.12
C ASP A 1018 -28.18 9.87 -21.80
N LEU A 1019 -28.39 9.95 -23.12
CA LEU A 1019 -28.12 11.15 -23.91
C LEU A 1019 -29.42 11.91 -24.22
N PRO A 1020 -29.42 13.26 -24.19
CA PRO A 1020 -30.62 14.08 -24.31
C PRO A 1020 -31.53 13.76 -25.51
N ASP A 1021 -30.96 13.47 -26.68
CA ASP A 1021 -31.71 13.22 -27.90
C ASP A 1021 -31.79 11.73 -28.29
N ALA A 1022 -30.81 10.92 -27.89
CA ALA A 1022 -30.71 9.51 -28.27
C ALA A 1022 -31.26 8.52 -27.22
N GLY A 1023 -31.56 8.99 -26.01
CA GLY A 1023 -31.95 8.13 -24.89
C GLY A 1023 -30.77 7.31 -24.38
N HIS A 1024 -31.03 6.11 -23.86
CA HIS A 1024 -29.98 5.25 -23.33
C HIS A 1024 -29.09 4.70 -24.45
N VAL A 1025 -27.80 5.00 -24.38
CA VAL A 1025 -26.78 4.52 -25.32
C VAL A 1025 -25.71 3.76 -24.56
N THR A 1026 -25.36 2.57 -25.06
CA THR A 1026 -24.25 1.75 -24.56
C THR A 1026 -23.22 1.54 -25.65
N VAL A 1027 -21.94 1.59 -25.33
CA VAL A 1027 -20.86 1.41 -26.28
C VAL A 1027 -19.84 0.40 -25.77
N THR A 1028 -19.41 -0.51 -26.63
CA THR A 1028 -18.17 -1.27 -26.47
C THR A 1028 -17.22 -0.97 -27.62
N VAL A 1029 -15.95 -0.88 -27.29
CA VAL A 1029 -14.87 -0.72 -28.25
C VAL A 1029 -13.97 -1.95 -28.18
N GLY A 1030 -13.67 -2.52 -29.33
CA GLY A 1030 -12.71 -3.60 -29.48
C GLY A 1030 -11.63 -3.24 -30.50
N ALA A 1031 -10.55 -4.00 -30.47
CA ALA A 1031 -9.46 -3.88 -31.43
C ALA A 1031 -8.91 -5.26 -31.80
N VAL A 1032 -8.53 -5.44 -33.06
CA VAL A 1032 -7.71 -6.55 -33.52
C VAL A 1032 -6.25 -6.14 -33.42
N LEU A 1033 -5.42 -6.94 -32.75
CA LEU A 1033 -4.02 -6.59 -32.48
C LEU A 1033 -3.06 -7.43 -33.34
N TYR A 1034 -2.02 -6.80 -33.87
CA TYR A 1034 -0.91 -7.45 -34.58
C TYR A 1034 0.19 -7.96 -33.63
N SER A 1035 0.31 -7.33 -32.46
CA SER A 1035 1.29 -7.63 -31.41
C SER A 1035 0.60 -7.96 -30.08
N MET A 1036 1.36 -8.49 -29.11
CA MET A 1036 0.85 -8.73 -27.75
C MET A 1036 0.97 -7.46 -26.90
N PRO A 1037 -0.11 -6.97 -26.30
CA PRO A 1037 -0.09 -5.75 -25.48
C PRO A 1037 0.57 -6.02 -24.11
N PHE A 1038 1.55 -5.19 -23.75
CA PHE A 1038 2.14 -5.19 -22.41
C PHE A 1038 1.83 -3.86 -21.71
N GLY A 1039 0.99 -3.89 -20.67
CA GLY A 1039 0.60 -2.68 -19.94
C GLY A 1039 -0.16 -1.65 -20.78
N ALA A 1040 -0.79 -2.07 -21.88
CA ALA A 1040 -1.55 -1.19 -22.76
C ALA A 1040 -2.88 -0.77 -22.13
N GLN A 1041 -3.37 0.42 -22.50
CA GLN A 1041 -4.65 0.92 -22.02
C GLN A 1041 -5.50 1.48 -23.16
N ILE A 1042 -6.81 1.25 -23.07
CA ILE A 1042 -7.82 1.87 -23.93
C ILE A 1042 -8.77 2.65 -23.03
N ILE A 1043 -8.89 3.95 -23.27
CA ILE A 1043 -9.85 4.81 -22.59
C ILE A 1043 -10.98 5.07 -23.56
N THR A 1044 -12.21 4.75 -23.17
CA THR A 1044 -13.41 5.00 -23.98
C THR A 1044 -14.27 6.03 -23.28
N SER A 1045 -14.66 7.08 -24.01
CA SER A 1045 -15.57 8.10 -23.52
C SER A 1045 -16.79 8.24 -24.44
N LEU A 1046 -17.95 8.48 -23.85
CA LEU A 1046 -19.24 8.57 -24.55
C LEU A 1046 -19.92 9.89 -24.22
N GLY A 1047 -20.40 10.59 -25.25
CA GLY A 1047 -21.09 11.88 -25.14
C GLY A 1047 -22.02 12.19 -26.33
N THR A 1048 -22.57 13.41 -26.37
CA THR A 1048 -23.54 13.84 -27.40
C THR A 1048 -22.93 14.09 -28.78
N GLY A 1049 -21.61 14.34 -28.85
CA GLY A 1049 -20.92 14.64 -30.09
C GLY A 1049 -21.19 16.03 -30.66
N PRO A 1050 -20.56 16.37 -31.80
CA PRO A 1050 -20.72 17.65 -32.48
C PRO A 1050 -22.13 17.82 -33.05
N SER A 1051 -22.56 19.06 -33.25
CA SER A 1051 -23.84 19.37 -33.89
C SER A 1051 -23.85 19.01 -35.39
N PRO A 1052 -25.04 18.76 -35.98
CA PRO A 1052 -25.16 18.53 -37.42
C PRO A 1052 -24.56 19.63 -38.31
N GLU A 1053 -24.57 20.89 -37.85
CA GLU A 1053 -23.98 22.03 -38.57
C GLU A 1053 -22.44 21.95 -38.58
N GLU A 1054 -21.82 21.63 -37.43
CA GLU A 1054 -20.37 21.45 -37.33
C GLU A 1054 -19.88 20.27 -38.19
N LEU A 1055 -20.67 19.20 -38.27
CA LEU A 1055 -20.36 18.07 -39.15
C LEU A 1055 -20.55 18.38 -40.63
N GLN A 1056 -21.44 19.30 -41.00
CA GLN A 1056 -21.60 19.71 -42.40
C GLN A 1056 -20.33 20.38 -42.92
N ASP A 1057 -19.73 21.28 -42.14
CA ASP A 1057 -18.49 21.95 -42.51
C ASP A 1057 -17.32 20.95 -42.63
N LEU A 1058 -17.26 19.96 -41.74
CA LEU A 1058 -16.25 18.90 -41.77
C LEU A 1058 -16.40 18.01 -43.02
N LEU A 1059 -17.64 17.60 -43.34
CA LEU A 1059 -17.95 16.72 -44.46
C LEU A 1059 -17.98 17.43 -45.82
N ALA A 1060 -18.07 18.77 -45.87
CA ALA A 1060 -18.13 19.55 -47.10
C ALA A 1060 -16.91 19.36 -48.02
N SER A 1061 -15.78 18.91 -47.46
CA SER A 1061 -14.54 18.63 -48.18
C SER A 1061 -14.53 17.24 -48.86
N LEU A 1062 -15.47 16.35 -48.52
CA LEU A 1062 -15.56 14.99 -49.04
C LEU A 1062 -16.58 14.88 -50.18
N SER A 1063 -16.17 14.30 -51.30
CA SER A 1063 -17.09 13.98 -52.40
C SER A 1063 -18.06 12.87 -51.98
N ASP A 1064 -19.36 13.04 -52.23
CA ASP A 1064 -20.43 12.06 -51.95
C ASP A 1064 -20.69 11.74 -50.46
N ALA A 1065 -20.32 12.64 -49.54
CA ALA A 1065 -20.62 12.48 -48.11
C ALA A 1065 -22.13 12.59 -47.80
N PRO A 1066 -22.64 11.82 -46.81
CA PRO A 1066 -24.03 11.93 -46.37
C PRO A 1066 -24.27 13.28 -45.70
N TYR A 1067 -25.44 13.89 -45.93
CA TYR A 1067 -25.83 15.11 -45.22
C TYR A 1067 -26.24 14.76 -43.79
N PRO A 1068 -25.49 15.16 -42.74
CA PRO A 1068 -25.79 14.78 -41.36
C PRO A 1068 -27.00 15.57 -40.87
N ALA A 1069 -28.13 14.90 -40.68
CA ALA A 1069 -29.37 15.52 -40.23
C ALA A 1069 -29.55 15.44 -38.71
N ALA A 1070 -28.98 14.40 -38.07
CA ALA A 1070 -28.96 14.23 -36.62
C ALA A 1070 -27.72 13.45 -36.18
N VAL A 1071 -27.30 13.68 -34.93
CA VAL A 1071 -26.20 12.97 -34.27
C VAL A 1071 -26.76 12.25 -33.05
N ALA A 1072 -26.46 10.96 -32.91
CA ALA A 1072 -26.91 10.17 -31.77
C ALA A 1072 -25.93 10.24 -30.61
N CYS A 1073 -24.64 10.07 -30.90
CA CYS A 1073 -23.57 10.07 -29.91
C CYS A 1073 -22.20 10.22 -30.58
N ALA A 1074 -21.21 10.65 -29.79
CA ALA A 1074 -19.79 10.52 -30.10
C ALA A 1074 -19.11 9.61 -29.07
N VAL A 1075 -18.18 8.81 -29.57
CA VAL A 1075 -17.33 7.90 -28.81
C VAL A 1075 -15.90 8.30 -29.05
N ASP A 1076 -15.25 8.92 -28.08
CA ASP A 1076 -13.83 9.27 -28.18
C ASP A 1076 -13.02 8.19 -27.48
N VAL A 1077 -12.10 7.60 -28.23
CA VAL A 1077 -11.22 6.53 -27.77
C VAL A 1077 -9.79 7.03 -27.80
N SER A 1078 -9.09 6.91 -26.67
CA SER A 1078 -7.66 7.20 -26.59
C SER A 1078 -6.88 5.99 -26.14
N GLU A 1079 -5.76 5.75 -26.79
CA GLU A 1079 -4.85 4.64 -26.56
C GLU A 1079 -3.57 5.04 -25.82
N ILE A 1080 -3.10 4.17 -24.93
CA ILE A 1080 -1.81 4.30 -24.25
C ILE A 1080 -1.03 3.00 -24.51
N HIS A 1081 0.21 3.15 -25.00
CA HIS A 1081 1.08 2.04 -25.42
C HIS A 1081 0.47 1.14 -26.51
N LEU A 1082 -0.37 1.70 -27.37
CA LEU A 1082 -0.81 1.09 -28.63
C LEU A 1082 -0.71 2.14 -29.73
N VAL A 1083 -0.33 1.72 -30.93
CA VAL A 1083 -0.27 2.59 -32.10
C VAL A 1083 -1.14 2.04 -33.23
N ASN A 1084 -2.03 2.88 -33.78
CA ASN A 1084 -2.86 2.52 -34.93
C ASN A 1084 -2.01 2.18 -36.16
N GLY A 1085 -2.29 1.04 -36.79
CA GLY A 1085 -1.56 0.55 -37.95
C GLY A 1085 -0.26 -0.20 -37.63
N GLU A 1086 0.25 -0.11 -36.40
CA GLU A 1086 1.43 -0.88 -35.93
C GLU A 1086 1.01 -2.00 -34.98
N ASP A 1087 0.36 -1.66 -33.87
CA ASP A 1087 -0.16 -2.62 -32.90
C ASP A 1087 -1.62 -2.97 -33.17
N ILE A 1088 -2.40 -1.97 -33.61
CA ILE A 1088 -3.84 -2.11 -33.88
C ILE A 1088 -4.06 -2.27 -35.39
N GLY A 1089 -4.64 -3.40 -35.77
CA GLY A 1089 -5.00 -3.68 -37.17
C GLY A 1089 -6.37 -3.17 -37.58
N ALA A 1090 -7.34 -3.20 -36.69
CA ALA A 1090 -8.65 -2.60 -36.90
C ALA A 1090 -9.33 -2.33 -35.56
N ALA A 1091 -10.08 -1.23 -35.48
CA ALA A 1091 -10.97 -0.92 -34.37
C ALA A 1091 -12.39 -1.37 -34.70
N ILE A 1092 -13.13 -1.80 -33.69
CA ILE A 1092 -14.51 -2.25 -33.81
C ILE A 1092 -15.31 -1.51 -32.74
N VAL A 1093 -16.24 -0.68 -33.17
CA VAL A 1093 -17.16 0.01 -32.26
C VAL A 1093 -18.53 -0.64 -32.35
N THR A 1094 -19.13 -0.96 -31.22
CA THR A 1094 -20.48 -1.50 -31.11
C THR A 1094 -21.31 -0.58 -30.24
N ILE A 1095 -22.38 -0.03 -30.81
CA ILE A 1095 -23.29 0.92 -30.16
C ILE A 1095 -24.65 0.26 -30.01
N GLY A 1096 -25.13 0.16 -28.77
CA GLY A 1096 -26.47 -0.27 -28.41
C GLY A 1096 -27.35 0.94 -28.09
N MET A 1097 -28.55 1.02 -28.66
CA MET A 1097 -29.51 2.08 -28.38
C MET A 1097 -30.96 1.64 -28.59
N ASP A 1098 -31.92 2.47 -28.18
CA ASP A 1098 -33.34 2.18 -28.35
C ASP A 1098 -33.78 2.28 -29.82
N GLU A 1099 -34.66 1.36 -30.23
CA GLU A 1099 -35.17 1.31 -31.61
C GLU A 1099 -35.93 2.57 -32.04
N SER A 1100 -36.55 3.29 -31.10
CA SER A 1100 -37.36 4.47 -31.38
C SER A 1100 -36.57 5.59 -32.06
N TRP A 1101 -35.32 5.85 -31.63
CA TRP A 1101 -34.47 6.87 -32.24
C TRP A 1101 -34.14 6.52 -33.68
N VAL A 1102 -33.74 5.26 -33.93
CA VAL A 1102 -33.40 4.78 -35.28
C VAL A 1102 -34.60 4.87 -36.22
N ARG A 1103 -35.80 4.52 -35.75
CA ARG A 1103 -37.04 4.65 -36.56
C ARG A 1103 -37.41 6.10 -36.84
N ALA A 1104 -37.23 7.00 -35.88
CA ALA A 1104 -37.53 8.41 -36.04
C ALA A 1104 -36.63 9.10 -37.07
N HIS A 1105 -35.40 8.60 -37.27
CA HIS A 1105 -34.38 9.22 -38.11
C HIS A 1105 -34.11 8.47 -39.44
N GLY A 1106 -35.12 7.80 -40.01
CA GLY A 1106 -35.04 7.20 -41.35
C GLY A 1106 -34.71 5.70 -41.40
N GLY A 1107 -34.54 5.05 -40.24
CA GLY A 1107 -34.28 3.62 -40.12
C GLY A 1107 -32.83 3.22 -40.39
N ALA A 1108 -32.51 1.92 -40.30
CA ALA A 1108 -31.12 1.42 -40.41
C ALA A 1108 -30.34 1.84 -41.67
N LYS A 1109 -31.04 2.24 -42.75
CA LYS A 1109 -30.42 2.65 -44.01
C LYS A 1109 -29.92 4.09 -44.03
N SER A 1110 -30.35 4.93 -43.08
CA SER A 1110 -29.88 6.31 -42.95
C SER A 1110 -28.70 6.44 -41.99
N LEU A 1111 -28.30 5.37 -41.30
CA LEU A 1111 -27.25 5.43 -40.30
C LEU A 1111 -25.85 5.32 -40.91
N TYR A 1112 -24.94 6.15 -40.42
CA TYR A 1112 -23.52 6.13 -40.73
C TYR A 1112 -22.69 6.32 -39.46
N ILE A 1113 -21.52 5.71 -39.39
CA ILE A 1113 -20.51 6.02 -38.39
C ILE A 1113 -19.39 6.80 -39.08
N LEU A 1114 -19.12 8.00 -38.58
CA LEU A 1114 -17.96 8.79 -38.97
C LEU A 1114 -16.82 8.40 -38.04
N HIS A 1115 -15.78 7.78 -38.55
CA HIS A 1115 -14.53 7.62 -37.83
C HIS A 1115 -13.64 8.82 -38.16
N ILE A 1116 -13.34 9.63 -37.16
CA ILE A 1116 -12.51 10.83 -37.27
C ILE A 1116 -11.17 10.48 -36.65
N GLY A 1117 -10.15 10.31 -37.49
CA GLY A 1117 -8.80 9.99 -37.04
C GLY A 1117 -8.12 11.15 -36.33
N ASN A 1118 -7.06 10.87 -35.58
CA ASN A 1118 -6.25 11.87 -34.87
C ASN A 1118 -5.59 12.90 -35.81
N ASP A 1119 -5.49 12.59 -37.11
CA ASP A 1119 -5.01 13.47 -38.18
C ASP A 1119 -6.12 14.33 -38.81
N GLY A 1120 -7.36 14.21 -38.32
CA GLY A 1120 -8.55 14.90 -38.82
C GLY A 1120 -9.16 14.26 -40.08
N ASN A 1121 -8.61 13.15 -40.58
CA ASN A 1121 -9.21 12.45 -41.71
C ASN A 1121 -10.49 11.75 -41.27
N VAL A 1122 -11.55 11.91 -42.06
CA VAL A 1122 -12.86 11.33 -41.78
C VAL A 1122 -13.11 10.16 -42.71
N GLU A 1123 -13.29 8.98 -42.12
CA GLU A 1123 -13.77 7.78 -42.79
C GLU A 1123 -15.28 7.62 -42.54
N ILE A 1124 -16.06 7.47 -43.61
CA ILE A 1124 -17.50 7.26 -43.53
C ILE A 1124 -17.78 5.76 -43.63
N ILE A 1125 -18.26 5.17 -42.55
CA ILE A 1125 -18.53 3.73 -42.44
C ILE A 1125 -20.03 3.50 -42.45
N VAL A 1126 -20.50 2.58 -43.31
CA VAL A 1126 -21.88 2.09 -43.26
C VAL A 1126 -21.92 0.95 -42.23
N PRO A 1127 -22.58 1.14 -41.07
CA PRO A 1127 -22.55 0.14 -40.01
C PRO A 1127 -23.43 -1.05 -40.32
N THR A 1128 -23.11 -2.20 -39.71
CA THR A 1128 -24.01 -3.34 -39.65
C THR A 1128 -25.02 -3.10 -38.53
N VAL A 1129 -26.31 -3.07 -38.88
CA VAL A 1129 -27.39 -2.82 -37.91
C VAL A 1129 -28.20 -4.10 -37.69
N ARG A 1130 -28.31 -4.54 -36.44
CA ARG A 1130 -29.10 -5.70 -36.02
C ARG A 1130 -30.15 -5.26 -34.99
N PHE A 1131 -31.39 -5.72 -35.19
CA PHE A 1131 -32.50 -5.45 -34.27
C PHE A 1131 -32.66 -6.65 -33.33
N GLU A 1132 -32.43 -6.43 -32.03
CA GLU A 1132 -32.45 -7.45 -30.98
C GLU A 1132 -33.50 -7.08 -29.92
N GLY A 1133 -34.77 -7.35 -30.22
CA GLY A 1133 -35.88 -6.95 -29.35
C GLY A 1133 -36.15 -5.45 -29.42
N SER A 1134 -36.11 -4.76 -28.28
CA SER A 1134 -36.26 -3.28 -28.20
C SER A 1134 -34.95 -2.51 -28.40
N THR A 1135 -33.82 -3.22 -28.43
CA THR A 1135 -32.49 -2.62 -28.59
C THR A 1135 -31.97 -2.85 -30.00
N VAL A 1136 -31.32 -1.83 -30.55
CA VAL A 1136 -30.63 -1.87 -31.83
C VAL A 1136 -29.13 -1.91 -31.57
N CYS A 1137 -28.46 -2.89 -32.16
CA CYS A 1137 -27.01 -3.05 -32.12
C CYS A 1137 -26.42 -2.58 -33.45
N ILE A 1138 -25.56 -1.57 -33.40
CA ILE A 1138 -24.94 -0.90 -34.53
C ILE A 1138 -23.43 -1.13 -34.43
N GLU A 1139 -22.86 -1.85 -35.38
CA GLU A 1139 -21.46 -2.26 -35.35
C GLU A 1139 -20.72 -1.73 -36.57
N ALA A 1140 -19.56 -1.12 -36.36
CA ALA A 1140 -18.66 -0.67 -37.42
C ALA A 1140 -17.23 -1.12 -37.13
N GLU A 1141 -16.52 -1.48 -38.20
CA GLU A 1141 -15.10 -1.80 -38.18
C GLU A 1141 -14.35 -0.73 -38.97
N SER A 1142 -13.32 -0.17 -38.36
CA SER A 1142 -12.43 0.84 -38.95
C SER A 1142 -11.02 0.27 -39.07
N PRO A 1143 -10.46 0.15 -40.29
CA PRO A 1143 -9.06 -0.24 -40.48
C PRO A 1143 -8.07 0.87 -40.07
N ALA A 1144 -8.56 2.11 -39.88
CA ALA A 1144 -7.74 3.24 -39.47
C ALA A 1144 -7.45 3.25 -37.95
N GLY A 1145 -8.06 2.32 -37.18
CA GLY A 1145 -7.74 2.12 -35.77
C GLY A 1145 -8.63 2.89 -34.79
N LEU A 1146 -8.17 3.05 -33.55
CA LEU A 1146 -8.91 3.69 -32.45
C LEU A 1146 -8.74 5.22 -32.51
N SER A 1147 -9.85 5.96 -32.46
CA SER A 1147 -9.87 7.42 -32.32
C SER A 1147 -11.30 7.83 -31.99
N SER A 1148 -11.88 8.80 -32.71
CA SER A 1148 -13.24 9.30 -32.44
C SER A 1148 -14.26 8.69 -33.41
N PHE A 1149 -15.39 8.18 -32.90
CA PHE A 1149 -16.48 7.60 -33.69
C PHE A 1149 -17.79 8.34 -33.43
N VAL A 1150 -18.40 8.90 -34.46
CA VAL A 1150 -19.66 9.66 -34.36
C VAL A 1150 -20.76 8.95 -35.11
N LEU A 1151 -21.85 8.58 -34.42
CA LEU A 1151 -23.02 7.96 -35.04
C LEU A 1151 -23.99 9.03 -35.51
N ILE A 1152 -24.28 9.05 -36.81
CA ILE A 1152 -25.17 10.02 -37.45
C ILE A 1152 -26.32 9.35 -38.18
N ALA A 1153 -27.41 10.10 -38.34
CA ALA A 1153 -28.46 9.81 -39.30
C ALA A 1153 -28.43 10.81 -40.46
N ALA A 1154 -28.34 10.30 -41.67
CA ALA A 1154 -28.32 11.07 -42.90
C ALA A 1154 -29.74 11.49 -43.33
N GLY A 1155 -29.88 12.74 -43.79
CA GLY A 1155 -31.12 13.27 -44.34
C GLY A 1155 -30.97 13.79 -45.77
N GLU A 1156 -32.06 14.34 -46.32
CA GLU A 1156 -31.97 15.11 -47.56
C GLU A 1156 -31.43 16.51 -47.25
N PRO A 1157 -30.48 17.04 -48.04
CA PRO A 1157 -30.02 18.41 -47.87
C PRO A 1157 -31.19 19.38 -48.07
N PRO A 1158 -31.26 20.48 -47.30
CA PRO A 1158 -32.32 21.47 -47.47
C PRO A 1158 -32.31 21.99 -48.91
N VAL A 1159 -33.44 21.87 -49.59
CA VAL A 1159 -33.62 22.42 -50.94
C VAL A 1159 -33.43 23.93 -50.84
N ALA A 1160 -32.36 24.45 -51.46
CA ALA A 1160 -32.13 25.88 -51.54
C ALA A 1160 -33.36 26.54 -52.19
N ASP A 1161 -34.07 27.34 -51.41
CA ASP A 1161 -35.30 28.00 -51.83
C ASP A 1161 -34.94 29.08 -52.87
N ILE A 1162 -35.10 28.75 -54.15
CA ILE A 1162 -34.94 29.70 -55.25
C ILE A 1162 -36.27 30.43 -55.45
N THR A 1163 -36.50 31.49 -54.72
CA THR A 1163 -37.38 32.64 -55.05
C THR A 1163 -37.02 33.76 -54.07
N SER A 1164 -37.06 35.05 -54.32
CA SER A 1164 -37.31 35.93 -55.47
C SER A 1164 -37.15 37.34 -54.88
N GLU A 1165 -36.48 38.26 -55.57
CA GLU A 1165 -36.59 39.68 -55.20
C GLU A 1165 -38.08 40.10 -55.21
N GLY A 1166 -38.49 40.81 -54.17
CA GLY A 1166 -39.58 41.79 -54.27
C GLY A 1166 -40.91 41.42 -53.63
N GLU A 1167 -41.40 42.43 -52.91
CA GLU A 1167 -42.79 42.75 -52.59
C GLU A 1167 -43.35 42.41 -51.20
N GLU A 1168 -44.16 43.38 -50.79
CA GLU A 1168 -44.59 43.76 -49.46
C GLU A 1168 -45.65 42.82 -48.87
N THR A 1169 -45.75 42.86 -47.53
CA THR A 1169 -46.96 42.50 -46.73
C THR A 1169 -48.27 42.96 -47.39
N PRO A 1170 -49.45 42.29 -47.24
CA PRO A 1170 -50.00 41.93 -45.92
C PRO A 1170 -50.99 40.73 -45.82
N GLU A 1171 -51.33 40.40 -44.56
CA GLU A 1171 -52.63 39.96 -43.99
C GLU A 1171 -53.53 38.84 -44.60
N ALA A 1172 -53.91 37.92 -43.68
CA ALA A 1172 -55.26 37.41 -43.37
C ALA A 1172 -55.82 36.09 -43.98
N ASP A 1173 -56.27 35.26 -43.03
CA ASP A 1173 -57.46 34.38 -42.99
C ASP A 1173 -57.62 33.14 -43.91
N ALA A 1174 -57.47 31.97 -43.25
CA ALA A 1174 -58.51 30.97 -42.92
C ALA A 1174 -59.53 30.46 -43.97
N ALA A 1175 -59.74 29.13 -43.86
CA ALA A 1175 -60.85 28.26 -44.34
C ALA A 1175 -60.82 27.89 -45.84
N GLY A 1176 -60.74 26.62 -46.25
CA GLY A 1176 -61.67 25.49 -46.01
C GLY A 1176 -62.31 25.13 -47.38
N GLY A 1177 -62.63 23.90 -47.79
CA GLY A 1177 -62.62 22.56 -47.22
C GLY A 1177 -63.37 21.61 -48.18
N GLU A 1178 -63.39 20.32 -47.81
CA GLU A 1178 -64.34 19.25 -48.21
C GLU A 1178 -64.19 18.63 -49.63
N THR A 1179 -64.34 17.32 -49.89
CA THR A 1179 -65.16 16.20 -49.34
C THR A 1179 -64.53 14.83 -49.77
N GLU A 1180 -64.26 13.85 -48.86
CA GLU A 1180 -64.95 12.53 -48.62
C GLU A 1180 -65.07 11.50 -49.80
N PRO A 1181 -65.28 10.15 -49.62
CA PRO A 1181 -65.31 9.28 -48.40
C PRO A 1181 -64.80 7.78 -48.52
N THR A 1182 -64.69 7.11 -47.35
CA THR A 1182 -65.05 5.70 -46.99
C THR A 1182 -64.41 4.39 -47.53
N GLN A 1183 -64.03 3.54 -46.55
CA GLN A 1183 -64.37 2.10 -46.31
C GLN A 1183 -63.46 0.89 -46.73
N THR A 1184 -62.99 0.21 -45.67
CA THR A 1184 -62.70 -1.22 -45.33
C THR A 1184 -63.51 -2.35 -46.04
N PRO A 1185 -63.38 -3.70 -45.74
CA PRO A 1185 -62.28 -4.62 -45.30
C PRO A 1185 -62.29 -6.10 -45.88
N PHE A 1186 -61.31 -6.93 -45.45
CA PHE A 1186 -61.31 -8.44 -45.20
C PHE A 1186 -61.27 -9.47 -46.38
N PRO A 1187 -61.02 -10.80 -46.17
CA PRO A 1187 -60.28 -11.58 -45.12
C PRO A 1187 -59.43 -12.82 -45.57
N ALA A 1188 -58.80 -13.46 -44.55
CA ALA A 1188 -58.06 -14.72 -44.32
C ALA A 1188 -58.29 -16.06 -45.09
N LEU A 1189 -57.29 -16.98 -44.98
CA LEU A 1189 -57.33 -18.47 -44.73
C LEU A 1189 -55.91 -19.09 -44.98
N ALA A 1190 -55.18 -19.71 -44.03
CA ALA A 1190 -55.24 -21.06 -43.41
C ALA A 1190 -54.69 -22.27 -44.24
N GLY A 1191 -53.62 -22.91 -43.75
CA GLY A 1191 -53.53 -24.38 -43.52
C GLY A 1191 -52.87 -25.37 -44.53
N LEU A 1192 -51.83 -26.07 -44.04
CA LEU A 1192 -51.50 -27.53 -44.14
C LEU A 1192 -50.63 -28.16 -45.27
N ALA A 1193 -49.54 -28.82 -44.79
CA ALA A 1193 -48.91 -30.12 -45.16
C ALA A 1193 -48.27 -30.33 -46.57
N GLY A 1194 -47.16 -31.05 -46.79
CA GLY A 1194 -46.26 -31.87 -45.98
C GLY A 1194 -45.40 -32.81 -46.88
N ALA A 1195 -44.24 -33.23 -46.34
CA ALA A 1195 -43.44 -34.45 -46.60
C ALA A 1195 -42.54 -34.63 -47.85
N GLY A 1196 -41.30 -35.09 -47.60
CA GLY A 1196 -40.43 -35.78 -48.57
C GLY A 1196 -38.94 -35.92 -48.18
N LEU A 1197 -38.61 -36.82 -47.24
CA LEU A 1197 -37.25 -37.27 -46.87
C LEU A 1197 -36.53 -38.06 -47.98
N ALA A 1198 -35.20 -38.00 -48.02
CA ALA A 1198 -34.34 -39.16 -48.35
C ALA A 1198 -32.96 -39.07 -47.64
N ILE A 1199 -32.62 -40.15 -46.94
CA ILE A 1199 -31.35 -40.43 -46.25
C ILE A 1199 -30.54 -41.41 -47.09
N ALA A 1200 -29.22 -41.18 -47.28
CA ALA A 1200 -28.15 -42.16 -47.58
C ALA A 1200 -26.87 -41.41 -48.01
N TRP A 1201 -25.61 -41.74 -47.69
CA TRP A 1201 -24.92 -42.82 -46.96
C TRP A 1201 -23.44 -42.37 -46.76
N ARG A 1202 -22.72 -42.89 -45.76
CA ARG A 1202 -21.23 -42.91 -45.69
C ARG A 1202 -20.69 -44.11 -46.50
N SER A 1203 -19.53 -43.99 -47.16
CA SER A 1203 -18.35 -44.86 -46.91
C SER A 1203 -17.18 -44.63 -47.89
N THR A 1204 -15.99 -44.35 -47.32
CA THR A 1204 -14.63 -44.86 -47.61
C THR A 1204 -14.12 -45.05 -49.06
N GLY A 1205 -12.89 -44.56 -49.33
CA GLY A 1205 -11.98 -45.20 -50.30
C GLY A 1205 -10.87 -44.33 -50.93
N TYR A 1206 -9.71 -44.26 -50.26
CA TYR A 1206 -8.31 -44.27 -50.75
C TYR A 1206 -7.89 -43.71 -52.15
N ASP A 1207 -6.90 -42.81 -52.08
CA ASP A 1207 -5.58 -42.79 -52.76
C ASP A 1207 -5.26 -41.87 -53.96
N ARG A 1208 -4.08 -41.23 -53.78
CA ARG A 1208 -3.05 -40.75 -54.73
C ARG A 1208 -3.17 -39.45 -55.54
N LYS A 1209 -2.20 -38.59 -55.20
CA LYS A 1209 -1.12 -37.98 -56.02
C LYS A 1209 -1.31 -36.56 -56.62
N GLN A 1210 -0.29 -35.75 -56.29
CA GLN A 1210 0.44 -34.75 -57.10
C GLN A 1210 -0.36 -33.55 -57.61
N ASN A 1211 0.07 -32.30 -57.44
CA ASN A 1211 1.39 -31.69 -57.25
C ASN A 1211 1.32 -30.54 -56.25
#